data_AF-A0A2H1FH10-F1
#
_entry.id   AF-A0A2H1FH10-F1
#
_cell.length_a   1.000
_cell.length_b   1.000
_cell.length_c   1.000
_cell.angle_alpha   90.00
_cell.angle_beta   90.00
_cell.angle_gamma   90.00
#
_symmetry.space_group_name_H-M   'P 1'
#
loop_
_entity.id
_entity.type
_entity.pdbx_description
1 polymer ?
#
loop_
_entity_poly.entity_id
_entity_poly.type
_entity_poly.pdbx_seq_one_letter_code
_entity_poly.pdbx_strand_id
1 'polypeptide(L)'
;MTAKEAILYQKLPNDKVKCTACARYCEIGKDQIGLCGIRANNSGKLDLLAYGKVITGHVDPIEKKPVTHYRPGTNIFSIATTGCNWLCQPKGTKILMANGSKKSIEKITRGDKVWSYNVEGNFEIVPNVVTHAGSRFAELLEVRYGSRGHGKLYLTREHPVFTTNGWKTAETLEAGDKIIKVWYQNTKVWREKRLNLIQKSKFSCKNCDQVIVGIDEWNRHRGVCYLKEYEIPKEIRMKYSIRMKANNPMHDPIIAKKAHETSKAKFMKDSSHGWHKNAERLRKWLHTHPSESQKLLYDLLDQMSIKYEKEYRVKIEEYVEGSKSFYIADAAIIEAKIDIEIDGWWHYNSEKTQQTDKIRDKTLAANGWKTIRISGRQIYSHPDEVEALILEYVSPLVRKNKKTWMDVKQVKYTGKTTQVFSFECIPNHNYVGDGILLHNCQYCQNYDISQRRKIEGTDMTPQEVVDLAIKSGSEGIAYTYNQPSIFIEFARDCGVIARKNGLFNIFVSNGYDTPETVNMMNEFLDCITVDFKGNAEPQFSRKYIGIPDPQPIFDTLKEIHRKTKIHVEITDLVVPQVGDNLESAKKLCQFIYDEFGPDMPIHFLRFHPDYKMMDFEPTPISTLEKHHTIAKQIGLNYAYLGNVSGHPLENTHCPQCKKIVVKRYGFDIQGWYLDDNNNCNFCGTKIAIDGKLSKNYKQSRFQFVL
;
A
#
# COMPACT_ATOMS: atom_id res chain seq x y z
N MET A 1 8.79 -27.43 -4.96
CA MET A 1 9.90 -27.56 -5.93
C MET A 1 11.03 -26.60 -5.58
N THR A 2 12.26 -26.96 -5.92
CA THR A 2 13.50 -26.18 -5.70
C THR A 2 13.65 -25.09 -6.76
N ALA A 3 14.29 -23.97 -6.41
CA ALA A 3 14.63 -22.90 -7.36
C ALA A 3 15.31 -23.47 -8.62
N LYS A 4 15.11 -22.81 -9.77
CA LYS A 4 15.69 -23.21 -11.06
C LYS A 4 16.77 -22.21 -11.48
N GLU A 5 17.89 -22.68 -12.01
CA GLU A 5 18.88 -21.78 -12.62
C GLU A 5 18.22 -20.97 -13.75
N ALA A 6 18.24 -19.65 -13.59
CA ALA A 6 17.84 -18.67 -14.58
C ALA A 6 18.82 -18.67 -15.76
N ILE A 7 18.36 -18.29 -16.95
CA ILE A 7 19.17 -18.32 -18.17
C ILE A 7 19.60 -16.89 -18.58
N LEU A 8 18.80 -15.89 -18.20
CA LEU A 8 19.04 -14.49 -18.53
C LEU A 8 20.02 -13.82 -17.57
N TYR A 9 21.29 -14.21 -17.64
CA TYR A 9 22.37 -13.54 -16.94
C TYR A 9 23.73 -13.71 -17.62
N GLN A 10 24.65 -12.80 -17.32
CA GLN A 10 26.07 -12.90 -17.67
C GLN A 10 26.88 -13.15 -16.40
N LYS A 11 27.85 -14.07 -16.45
CA LYS A 11 28.80 -14.27 -15.35
C LYS A 11 29.81 -13.12 -15.31
N LEU A 12 30.08 -12.63 -14.12
CA LEU A 12 31.09 -11.59 -13.84
C LEU A 12 32.15 -12.16 -12.88
N PRO A 13 33.31 -11.49 -12.71
CA PRO A 13 34.33 -11.92 -11.76
C PRO A 13 33.83 -11.99 -10.30
N ASN A 14 34.49 -12.82 -9.47
CA ASN A 14 34.20 -13.00 -8.04
C ASN A 14 32.78 -13.50 -7.75
N ASP A 15 32.34 -14.52 -8.49
CA ASP A 15 31.00 -15.13 -8.36
C ASP A 15 29.85 -14.11 -8.51
N LYS A 16 30.08 -12.95 -9.13
CA LYS A 16 29.01 -11.97 -9.45
C LYS A 16 28.29 -12.39 -10.74
N VAL A 17 27.06 -11.92 -10.90
CA VAL A 17 26.29 -12.08 -12.14
C VAL A 17 25.60 -10.77 -12.52
N LYS A 18 25.47 -10.48 -13.81
CA LYS A 18 24.63 -9.41 -14.33
C LYS A 18 23.33 -10.03 -14.86
N CYS A 19 22.24 -9.85 -14.14
CA CYS A 19 20.92 -10.32 -14.58
C CYS A 19 20.48 -9.49 -15.80
N THR A 20 20.08 -10.15 -16.88
CA THR A 20 19.62 -9.51 -18.12
C THR A 20 18.13 -9.70 -18.34
N ALA A 21 17.34 -10.10 -17.33
CA ALA A 21 15.90 -10.34 -17.50
C ALA A 21 15.05 -9.05 -17.64
N CYS A 22 15.54 -7.91 -17.16
CA CYS A 22 14.86 -6.61 -17.31
C CYS A 22 15.88 -5.47 -17.40
N ALA A 23 15.46 -4.30 -17.88
CA ALA A 23 16.34 -3.15 -18.19
C ALA A 23 17.04 -2.52 -16.97
N ARG A 24 16.94 -3.14 -15.78
CA ARG A 24 17.75 -2.78 -14.61
C ARG A 24 19.15 -3.35 -14.62
N TYR A 25 19.37 -4.42 -15.37
CA TYR A 25 20.67 -5.05 -15.49
C TYR A 25 21.37 -5.28 -14.14
N CYS A 26 20.63 -5.79 -13.14
CA CYS A 26 21.15 -5.90 -11.77
C CYS A 26 22.44 -6.71 -11.74
N GLU A 27 23.51 -6.10 -11.22
CA GLU A 27 24.71 -6.83 -10.82
C GLU A 27 24.51 -7.41 -9.41
N ILE A 28 24.39 -8.73 -9.33
CA ILE A 28 24.05 -9.48 -8.13
C ILE A 28 25.30 -10.23 -7.69
N GLY A 29 25.82 -9.92 -6.50
CA GLY A 29 26.96 -10.63 -5.92
C GLY A 29 26.59 -11.99 -5.36
N LYS A 30 27.61 -12.77 -5.01
CA LYS A 30 27.47 -14.08 -4.39
C LYS A 30 26.53 -14.04 -3.19
N ASP A 31 25.57 -14.96 -3.18
CA ASP A 31 24.55 -15.18 -2.14
C ASP A 31 23.62 -13.96 -1.95
N GLN A 32 23.38 -13.19 -3.02
CA GLN A 32 22.52 -12.01 -3.01
C GLN A 32 21.32 -12.18 -3.93
N ILE A 33 20.33 -11.32 -3.74
CA ILE A 33 19.10 -11.31 -4.54
C ILE A 33 18.99 -10.01 -5.36
N GLY A 34 18.51 -10.16 -6.60
CA GLY A 34 18.17 -9.07 -7.49
C GLY A 34 16.97 -8.26 -6.98
N LEU A 35 16.80 -7.05 -7.50
CA LEU A 35 15.81 -6.09 -7.02
C LEU A 35 14.37 -6.64 -7.00
N CYS A 36 14.04 -7.53 -7.94
CA CYS A 36 12.73 -8.16 -8.03
C CYS A 36 12.35 -9.02 -6.82
N GLY A 37 13.33 -9.42 -6.00
CA GLY A 37 13.13 -10.28 -4.84
C GLY A 37 12.92 -11.76 -5.21
N ILE A 38 13.11 -12.15 -6.48
CA ILE A 38 12.89 -13.54 -6.93
C ILE A 38 14.04 -14.15 -7.74
N ARG A 39 15.11 -13.40 -8.02
CA ARG A 39 16.31 -13.93 -8.71
C ARG A 39 17.52 -13.82 -7.81
N ALA A 40 18.08 -14.93 -7.35
CA ALA A 40 19.18 -14.96 -6.39
C ALA A 40 20.44 -15.59 -6.98
N ASN A 41 21.59 -15.01 -6.73
CA ASN A 41 22.87 -15.54 -7.18
C ASN A 41 23.43 -16.49 -6.11
N ASN A 42 23.45 -17.79 -6.41
CA ASN A 42 24.02 -18.82 -5.56
C ASN A 42 25.39 -19.22 -6.12
N SER A 43 26.45 -18.63 -5.56
CA SER A 43 27.85 -18.91 -5.94
C SER A 43 28.13 -18.83 -7.45
N GLY A 44 27.73 -17.73 -8.12
CA GLY A 44 27.99 -17.46 -9.53
C GLY A 44 26.95 -18.04 -10.50
N LYS A 45 25.87 -18.63 -9.97
CA LYS A 45 24.71 -19.10 -10.72
C LYS A 45 23.48 -18.31 -10.31
N LEU A 46 22.78 -17.69 -11.26
CA LEU A 46 21.54 -16.99 -10.96
C LEU A 46 20.39 -17.98 -10.93
N ASP A 47 19.67 -18.09 -9.83
CA ASP A 47 18.48 -18.92 -9.67
C ASP A 47 17.21 -18.07 -9.64
N LEU A 48 16.18 -18.50 -10.37
CA LEU A 48 14.81 -18.03 -10.25
C LEU A 48 14.09 -18.77 -9.12
N LEU A 49 13.95 -18.08 -7.98
CA LEU A 49 13.34 -18.62 -6.76
C LEU A 49 11.83 -18.85 -6.89
N ALA A 50 11.15 -18.03 -7.71
CA ALA A 50 9.71 -18.13 -7.93
C ALA A 50 9.32 -19.12 -9.05
N TYR A 51 10.27 -19.91 -9.56
CA TYR A 51 9.97 -20.90 -10.59
C TYR A 51 8.97 -21.94 -10.04
N GLY A 52 7.82 -22.06 -10.70
CA GLY A 52 6.75 -22.95 -10.25
C GLY A 52 5.97 -22.47 -9.03
N LYS A 53 6.06 -21.18 -8.64
CA LYS A 53 5.33 -20.60 -7.51
C LYS A 53 4.23 -19.67 -8.01
N VAL A 54 3.09 -20.26 -8.36
CA VAL A 54 1.93 -19.54 -8.91
C VAL A 54 1.13 -18.94 -7.75
N ILE A 55 1.10 -17.61 -7.64
CA ILE A 55 0.43 -16.93 -6.53
C ILE A 55 -1.07 -16.72 -6.77
N THR A 56 -1.51 -16.79 -8.03
CA THR A 56 -2.91 -16.64 -8.41
C THR A 56 -3.16 -17.23 -9.80
N GLY A 57 -4.36 -17.77 -10.01
CA GLY A 57 -4.83 -18.29 -11.29
C GLY A 57 -6.29 -17.92 -11.58
N HIS A 58 -6.55 -17.24 -12.71
CA HIS A 58 -7.89 -16.83 -13.13
C HIS A 58 -8.15 -17.11 -14.60
N VAL A 59 -9.36 -17.55 -14.95
CA VAL A 59 -9.85 -17.46 -16.33
C VAL A 59 -10.50 -16.11 -16.51
N ASP A 60 -10.04 -15.37 -17.52
CA ASP A 60 -10.55 -14.07 -17.91
C ASP A 60 -10.72 -14.02 -19.43
N PRO A 61 -11.64 -13.17 -19.95
CA PRO A 61 -11.67 -12.87 -21.38
C PRO A 61 -10.39 -12.11 -21.80
N ILE A 62 -9.92 -12.35 -23.03
CA ILE A 62 -8.75 -11.64 -23.59
C ILE A 62 -8.91 -10.12 -23.56
N GLU A 63 -10.14 -9.61 -23.70
CA GLU A 63 -10.45 -8.18 -23.64
C GLU A 63 -10.12 -7.55 -22.28
N LYS A 64 -10.08 -8.33 -21.19
CA LYS A 64 -9.64 -7.85 -19.87
C LYS A 64 -8.13 -7.57 -19.82
N LYS A 65 -7.34 -8.16 -20.73
CA LYS A 65 -5.89 -7.93 -20.85
C LYS A 65 -5.58 -6.77 -21.79
N PRO A 66 -6.43 -5.75 -21.82
CA PRO A 66 -6.72 -4.87 -22.97
C PRO A 66 -6.07 -5.30 -24.30
N VAL A 67 -6.43 -6.50 -24.77
CA VAL A 67 -6.05 -7.01 -26.09
C VAL A 67 -7.34 -7.22 -26.88
N THR A 68 -7.55 -6.44 -27.93
CA THR A 68 -8.81 -6.44 -28.68
C THR A 68 -8.66 -6.79 -30.15
N HIS A 69 -7.42 -6.84 -30.65
CA HIS A 69 -7.04 -7.09 -32.04
C HIS A 69 -6.25 -8.38 -32.24
N TYR A 70 -6.05 -9.18 -31.19
CA TYR A 70 -5.52 -10.54 -31.28
C TYR A 70 -6.55 -11.52 -30.74
N ARG A 71 -6.97 -12.49 -31.57
CA ARG A 71 -7.95 -13.56 -31.25
C ARG A 71 -9.10 -13.12 -30.33
N PRO A 72 -9.95 -12.17 -30.75
CA PRO A 72 -11.00 -11.60 -29.90
C PRO A 72 -12.01 -12.65 -29.42
N GLY A 73 -12.54 -12.45 -28.22
CA GLY A 73 -13.55 -13.31 -27.60
C GLY A 73 -13.01 -14.56 -26.90
N THR A 74 -11.70 -14.81 -26.96
CA THR A 74 -11.07 -16.00 -26.38
C THR A 74 -11.03 -15.96 -24.85
N ASN A 75 -11.03 -17.15 -24.24
CA ASN A 75 -10.80 -17.35 -22.80
C ASN A 75 -9.30 -17.55 -22.53
N ILE A 76 -8.78 -16.90 -21.49
CA ILE A 76 -7.36 -16.98 -21.15
C ILE A 76 -7.16 -17.33 -19.68
N PHE A 77 -6.30 -18.32 -19.45
CA PHE A 77 -5.84 -18.68 -18.11
C PHE A 77 -4.68 -17.76 -17.70
N SER A 78 -4.95 -16.87 -16.75
CA SER A 78 -4.04 -15.83 -16.28
C SER A 78 -3.33 -16.26 -15.01
N ILE A 79 -2.00 -16.16 -14.98
CA ILE A 79 -1.18 -16.50 -13.81
C ILE A 79 -0.18 -15.39 -13.47
N ALA A 80 0.29 -15.38 -12.23
CA ALA A 80 1.41 -14.54 -11.77
C ALA A 80 2.29 -15.25 -10.74
N THR A 81 3.43 -14.61 -10.44
CA THR A 81 4.33 -14.94 -9.32
C THR A 81 4.56 -13.71 -8.43
N THR A 82 5.29 -13.84 -7.32
CA THR A 82 5.64 -12.70 -6.45
C THR A 82 6.76 -11.82 -7.03
N GLY A 83 6.86 -10.55 -6.63
CA GLY A 83 8.03 -9.69 -6.89
C GLY A 83 7.80 -8.57 -7.92
N CYS A 84 8.67 -7.56 -7.89
CA CYS A 84 8.66 -6.40 -8.81
C CYS A 84 10.01 -5.70 -8.83
N ASN A 85 10.41 -5.19 -9.98
CA ASN A 85 11.74 -4.63 -10.20
C ASN A 85 11.88 -3.14 -9.82
N TRP A 86 11.39 -2.55 -8.69
CA TRP A 86 11.64 -1.12 -8.26
C TRP A 86 12.20 -1.00 -6.76
N LEU A 87 12.78 0.15 -6.27
CA LEU A 87 14.09 0.52 -5.50
C LEU A 87 14.51 0.19 -3.97
N CYS A 88 15.78 0.57 -3.51
CA CYS A 88 16.48 0.39 -2.15
C CYS A 88 17.59 1.45 -1.66
N GLN A 89 18.28 1.34 -0.46
CA GLN A 89 19.21 2.27 0.32
C GLN A 89 20.39 1.60 1.15
N PRO A 90 21.62 2.13 1.41
CA PRO A 90 22.71 1.37 2.12
C PRO A 90 22.61 1.07 3.63
N LYS A 91 23.32 0.02 4.10
CA LYS A 91 23.48 -0.34 5.53
C LYS A 91 23.99 0.83 6.37
N GLY A 92 23.44 1.01 7.56
CA GLY A 92 23.88 2.01 8.54
C GLY A 92 23.26 3.38 8.35
N THR A 93 22.58 3.64 7.22
CA THR A 93 21.78 4.85 7.00
C THR A 93 20.83 5.06 8.16
N LYS A 94 20.88 6.25 8.77
CA LYS A 94 20.11 6.59 9.97
C LYS A 94 18.74 7.11 9.58
N ILE A 95 17.74 6.28 9.75
CA ILE A 95 16.34 6.64 9.58
C ILE A 95 15.86 7.38 10.83
N LEU A 96 15.25 8.54 10.62
CA LEU A 96 14.70 9.35 11.69
C LEU A 96 13.33 8.80 12.07
N MET A 97 13.19 8.39 13.34
CA MET A 97 11.96 7.82 13.87
C MET A 97 10.99 8.93 14.26
N ALA A 98 9.70 8.63 14.28
CA ALA A 98 8.64 9.59 14.66
C ALA A 98 8.82 10.16 16.07
N ASN A 99 9.41 9.39 16.99
CA ASN A 99 9.75 9.85 18.34
C ASN A 99 11.02 10.73 18.41
N GLY A 100 11.64 11.05 17.26
CA GLY A 100 12.85 11.85 17.14
C GLY A 100 14.15 11.11 17.38
N SER A 101 14.11 9.80 17.69
CA SER A 101 15.30 8.95 17.73
C SER A 101 15.78 8.60 16.31
N LYS A 102 16.96 7.98 16.20
CA LYS A 102 17.49 7.48 14.92
C LYS A 102 17.67 5.97 15.00
N LYS A 103 17.17 5.24 14.00
CA LYS A 103 17.34 3.80 13.86
C LYS A 103 18.11 3.53 12.58
N SER A 104 19.07 2.60 12.61
CA SER A 104 19.75 2.20 11.36
C SER A 104 18.75 1.49 10.45
N ILE A 105 18.85 1.71 9.14
CA ILE A 105 17.91 1.17 8.15
C ILE A 105 17.80 -0.36 8.18
N GLU A 106 18.90 -1.08 8.45
CA GLU A 106 18.90 -2.54 8.57
C GLU A 106 18.13 -3.07 9.78
N LYS A 107 17.77 -2.18 10.71
CA LYS A 107 16.98 -2.49 11.90
C LYS A 107 15.53 -2.05 11.75
N ILE A 108 15.17 -1.41 10.65
CA ILE A 108 13.78 -0.98 10.41
C ILE A 108 12.91 -2.20 10.17
N THR A 109 11.80 -2.28 10.89
CA THR A 109 10.86 -3.40 10.87
C THR A 109 9.44 -2.88 10.70
N ARG A 110 8.54 -3.73 10.21
CA ARG A 110 7.10 -3.42 10.15
C ARG A 110 6.60 -2.94 11.52
N GLY A 111 5.74 -1.93 11.53
CA GLY A 111 5.21 -1.27 12.73
C GLY A 111 6.05 -0.10 13.24
N ASP A 112 7.32 0.02 12.84
CA ASP A 112 8.13 1.19 13.19
C ASP A 112 7.50 2.48 12.69
N LYS A 113 7.44 3.51 13.53
CA LYS A 113 6.98 4.84 13.11
C LYS A 113 8.18 5.69 12.72
N VAL A 114 8.27 6.05 11.45
CA VAL A 114 9.33 6.90 10.88
C VAL A 114 8.81 8.30 10.63
N TRP A 115 9.71 9.26 10.63
CA TRP A 115 9.37 10.65 10.41
C TRP A 115 9.26 10.94 8.92
N SER A 116 8.12 11.52 8.51
CA SER A 116 7.84 11.98 7.16
C SER A 116 7.38 13.44 7.12
N TYR A 117 7.27 13.99 5.91
CA TYR A 117 6.77 15.34 5.65
C TYR A 117 5.61 15.31 4.67
N ASN A 118 4.58 16.12 4.93
CA ASN A 118 3.64 16.51 3.90
C ASN A 118 4.33 17.55 2.99
N VAL A 119 4.92 17.08 1.90
CA VAL A 119 5.68 17.90 0.93
C VAL A 119 4.79 18.75 0.03
N GLU A 120 3.50 18.40 -0.07
CA GLU A 120 2.49 19.15 -0.85
C GLU A 120 1.83 20.25 0.00
N GLY A 121 1.94 20.17 1.32
CA GLY A 121 1.60 21.24 2.27
C GLY A 121 2.81 22.09 2.70
N ASN A 122 2.73 22.73 3.86
CA ASN A 122 3.81 23.59 4.41
C ASN A 122 5.00 22.81 5.03
N PHE A 123 5.31 21.61 4.51
CA PHE A 123 6.27 20.67 5.10
C PHE A 123 5.94 20.41 6.57
N GLU A 124 4.68 20.08 6.83
CA GLU A 124 4.21 19.64 8.13
C GLU A 124 4.75 18.24 8.42
N ILE A 125 5.01 17.96 9.69
CA ILE A 125 5.58 16.69 10.11
C ILE A 125 4.44 15.72 10.38
N VAL A 126 4.53 14.54 9.77
CA VAL A 126 3.55 13.49 9.96
C VAL A 126 4.31 12.17 10.22
N PRO A 127 3.94 11.39 11.25
CA PRO A 127 4.52 10.07 11.43
C PRO A 127 4.03 9.14 10.31
N ASN A 128 4.95 8.48 9.63
CA ASN A 128 4.64 7.36 8.77
C ASN A 128 4.86 6.04 9.53
N VAL A 129 4.01 5.03 9.31
CA VAL A 129 4.18 3.67 9.81
C VAL A 129 4.86 2.82 8.75
N VAL A 130 5.91 2.10 9.13
CA VAL A 130 6.61 1.15 8.27
C VAL A 130 5.72 -0.07 8.08
N THR A 131 5.40 -0.39 6.83
CA THR A 131 4.56 -1.54 6.46
C THR A 131 5.39 -2.74 6.03
N HIS A 132 6.64 -2.54 5.57
CA HIS A 132 7.52 -3.59 5.09
C HIS A 132 9.01 -3.18 5.14
N ALA A 133 9.96 -4.13 5.24
CA ALA A 133 11.41 -3.87 5.16
C ALA A 133 12.17 -5.06 4.54
N GLY A 134 13.26 -4.80 3.78
CA GLY A 134 14.06 -5.81 3.05
C GLY A 134 15.46 -5.33 2.65
N SER A 135 16.26 -6.13 1.92
CA SER A 135 17.62 -5.74 1.48
C SER A 135 18.13 -6.46 0.21
N ARG A 136 19.16 -5.89 -0.44
CA ARG A 136 19.95 -6.39 -1.60
C ARG A 136 21.38 -5.81 -1.54
N PHE A 137 22.21 -5.89 -2.58
CA PHE A 137 23.42 -5.06 -2.70
C PHE A 137 23.37 -4.16 -3.92
N ALA A 138 24.07 -3.03 -3.86
CA ALA A 138 24.13 -2.03 -4.94
C ALA A 138 25.40 -1.17 -4.83
N GLU A 139 25.81 -0.57 -5.94
CA GLU A 139 26.83 0.48 -5.94
C GLU A 139 26.26 1.80 -5.42
N LEU A 140 27.08 2.53 -4.66
CA LEU A 140 26.68 3.80 -4.07
C LEU A 140 27.24 5.01 -4.80
N LEU A 141 26.42 6.05 -4.86
CA LEU A 141 26.84 7.43 -5.08
C LEU A 141 27.10 8.11 -3.73
N GLU A 142 28.18 8.86 -3.65
CA GLU A 142 28.42 9.86 -2.60
C GLU A 142 27.90 11.21 -3.10
N VAL A 143 26.83 11.70 -2.48
CA VAL A 143 26.31 13.06 -2.67
C VAL A 143 26.89 13.94 -1.57
N ARG A 144 27.71 14.92 -1.94
CA ARG A 144 28.23 15.95 -1.04
C ARG A 144 27.35 17.18 -1.06
N TYR A 145 27.01 17.70 0.10
CA TYR A 145 26.09 18.84 0.23
C TYR A 145 26.48 19.81 1.34
N GLY A 146 25.93 21.02 1.26
CA GLY A 146 26.17 22.14 2.17
C GLY A 146 27.25 23.11 1.70
N SER A 147 27.34 24.27 2.39
CA SER A 147 28.19 25.40 1.99
C SER A 147 29.66 25.05 1.72
N ARG A 148 30.22 24.09 2.46
CA ARG A 148 31.59 23.58 2.30
C ARG A 148 31.67 22.11 1.83
N GLY A 149 30.56 21.49 1.46
CA GLY A 149 30.52 20.07 1.01
C GLY A 149 30.86 19.04 2.09
N HIS A 150 30.75 19.39 3.37
CA HIS A 150 31.02 18.49 4.50
C HIS A 150 29.89 17.48 4.75
N GLY A 151 28.66 17.78 4.33
CA GLY A 151 27.56 16.83 4.38
C GLY A 151 27.78 15.73 3.34
N LYS A 152 27.59 14.47 3.73
CA LYS A 152 27.68 13.31 2.85
C LYS A 152 26.42 12.48 2.97
N LEU A 153 25.91 12.03 1.84
CA LEU A 153 24.82 11.08 1.75
C LEU A 153 25.25 9.98 0.78
N TYR A 154 25.05 8.74 1.18
CA TYR A 154 25.33 7.59 0.33
C TYR A 154 24.01 6.98 -0.11
N LEU A 155 23.77 6.95 -1.42
CA LEU A 155 22.53 6.47 -2.01
C LEU A 155 22.83 5.51 -3.15
N THR A 156 21.91 4.61 -3.44
CA THR A 156 21.91 3.94 -4.73
C THR A 156 21.59 4.97 -5.82
N ARG A 157 22.12 4.77 -7.03
CA ARG A 157 22.01 5.71 -8.15
C ARG A 157 20.58 6.21 -8.41
N GLU A 158 19.64 5.28 -8.36
CA GLU A 158 18.22 5.47 -8.56
C GLU A 158 17.48 6.22 -7.44
N HIS A 159 18.10 6.44 -6.26
CA HIS A 159 17.34 6.78 -5.06
C HIS A 159 16.79 8.21 -5.12
N PRO A 160 15.47 8.44 -4.93
CA PRO A 160 14.90 9.78 -5.02
C PRO A 160 15.27 10.66 -3.83
N VAL A 161 15.68 11.90 -4.11
CA VAL A 161 16.04 12.95 -3.17
C VAL A 161 15.18 14.17 -3.43
N PHE A 162 14.56 14.72 -2.39
CA PHE A 162 13.71 15.90 -2.54
C PHE A 162 14.56 17.18 -2.70
N THR A 163 14.33 17.89 -3.80
CA THR A 163 15.00 19.15 -4.14
C THR A 163 14.01 20.32 -4.22
N THR A 164 14.50 21.57 -4.34
CA THR A 164 13.64 22.74 -4.60
C THR A 164 12.85 22.63 -5.90
N ASN A 165 13.31 21.80 -6.83
CA ASN A 165 12.68 21.55 -8.13
C ASN A 165 11.92 20.21 -8.16
N GLY A 166 11.57 19.67 -6.98
CA GLY A 166 10.91 18.37 -6.84
C GLY A 166 11.89 17.20 -6.65
N TRP A 167 11.40 15.98 -6.84
CA TRP A 167 12.19 14.76 -6.63
C TRP A 167 13.18 14.54 -7.79
N LYS A 168 14.47 14.40 -7.47
CA LYS A 168 15.52 13.97 -8.41
C LYS A 168 16.13 12.66 -7.95
N THR A 169 16.56 11.80 -8.88
CA THR A 169 17.35 10.62 -8.49
C THR A 169 18.76 11.03 -8.08
N ALA A 170 19.40 10.26 -7.21
CA ALA A 170 20.76 10.55 -6.74
C ALA A 170 21.77 10.72 -7.88
N GLU A 171 21.63 9.96 -8.97
CA GLU A 171 22.48 10.05 -10.16
C GLU A 171 22.28 11.34 -10.96
N THR A 172 21.06 11.86 -10.98
CA THR A 172 20.70 13.08 -11.72
C THR A 172 20.86 14.37 -10.89
N LEU A 173 21.38 14.26 -9.67
CA LEU A 173 21.70 15.42 -8.86
C LEU A 173 22.96 16.10 -9.41
N GLU A 174 22.90 17.42 -9.54
CA GLU A 174 24.00 18.23 -10.04
C GLU A 174 24.50 19.20 -8.97
N ALA A 175 25.73 19.68 -9.13
CA ALA A 175 26.24 20.74 -8.28
C ALA A 175 25.38 22.01 -8.45
N GLY A 176 24.84 22.53 -7.34
CA GLY A 176 23.90 23.65 -7.34
C GLY A 176 22.45 23.26 -7.09
N ASP A 177 22.07 21.98 -7.25
CA ASP A 177 20.76 21.50 -6.80
C ASP A 177 20.61 21.72 -5.29
N LYS A 178 19.42 22.11 -4.82
CA LYS A 178 19.18 22.33 -3.39
C LYS A 178 18.38 21.18 -2.82
N ILE A 179 18.98 20.41 -1.92
CA ILE A 179 18.32 19.31 -1.20
C ILE A 179 17.87 19.77 0.19
N ILE A 180 16.77 19.22 0.70
CA ILE A 180 16.26 19.61 2.01
C ILE A 180 16.96 18.82 3.13
N LYS A 181 17.73 19.54 3.96
CA LYS A 181 18.31 18.99 5.20
C LYS A 181 17.38 19.27 6.35
N VAL A 182 17.10 18.24 7.12
CA VAL A 182 16.22 18.28 8.29
C VAL A 182 16.99 17.82 9.52
N TRP A 183 16.88 18.58 10.61
CA TRP A 183 17.52 18.23 11.86
C TRP A 183 16.83 18.87 13.06
N TYR A 184 17.22 18.38 14.22
CA TYR A 184 16.69 18.77 15.51
C TYR A 184 17.48 19.93 16.14
N GLN A 185 16.78 20.86 16.81
CA GLN A 185 17.40 21.80 17.75
C GLN A 185 16.69 21.74 19.11
N ASN A 186 17.46 21.44 20.16
CA ASN A 186 16.98 21.41 21.54
C ASN A 186 16.89 22.86 22.05
N THR A 187 15.69 23.42 22.23
CA THR A 187 15.55 24.71 22.93
C THR A 187 14.72 24.54 24.19
N LYS A 188 15.32 24.86 25.35
CA LYS A 188 14.66 24.90 26.67
C LYS A 188 13.37 25.75 26.68
N VAL A 189 13.28 26.73 25.78
CA VAL A 189 12.26 27.80 25.72
C VAL A 189 10.89 27.33 25.21
N TRP A 190 10.78 26.15 24.58
CA TRP A 190 9.51 25.70 23.96
C TRP A 190 8.68 24.73 24.82
N ARG A 191 9.03 24.55 26.10
CA ARG A 191 8.32 23.62 27.01
C ARG A 191 6.93 24.08 27.44
N GLU A 192 6.52 25.32 27.17
CA GLU A 192 5.34 25.90 27.86
C GLU A 192 4.16 26.32 26.97
N LYS A 193 4.24 26.32 25.63
CA LYS A 193 3.23 27.01 24.79
C LYS A 193 2.31 26.18 23.88
N ARG A 194 2.21 24.85 24.00
CA ARG A 194 1.43 24.05 23.02
C ARG A 194 0.37 23.08 23.52
N LEU A 195 -0.11 23.20 24.76
CA LEU A 195 -1.27 22.43 25.21
C LEU A 195 -2.62 23.04 24.77
N ASN A 196 -2.66 24.35 24.45
CA ASN A 196 -3.93 25.06 24.23
C ASN A 196 -4.45 25.09 22.78
N LEU A 197 -3.73 24.60 21.77
CA LEU A 197 -4.15 24.74 20.36
C LEU A 197 -4.98 23.55 19.85
N ILE A 198 -4.59 22.31 20.17
CA ILE A 198 -5.31 21.09 19.75
C ILE A 198 -6.61 20.91 20.56
N GLN A 199 -6.59 21.24 21.85
CA GLN A 199 -7.81 21.26 22.67
C GLN A 199 -8.81 22.35 22.25
N LYS A 200 -8.41 23.29 21.38
CA LYS A 200 -9.29 24.33 20.81
C LYS A 200 -9.63 24.12 19.34
N SER A 201 -9.11 23.06 18.71
CA SER A 201 -9.40 22.75 17.31
C SER A 201 -10.84 22.29 17.14
N LYS A 202 -11.50 22.70 16.05
CA LYS A 202 -12.88 22.32 15.73
C LYS A 202 -12.87 21.15 14.73
N PHE A 203 -13.62 20.11 15.03
CA PHE A 203 -13.72 18.88 14.25
C PHE A 203 -15.18 18.64 13.84
N SER A 204 -15.46 18.53 12.55
CA SER A 204 -16.84 18.33 12.06
C SER A 204 -17.12 16.85 11.78
N CYS A 205 -18.14 16.29 12.41
CA CYS A 205 -18.54 14.89 12.25
C CYS A 205 -19.27 14.67 10.95
N LYS A 206 -18.68 13.93 10.00
CA LYS A 206 -19.35 13.62 8.71
C LYS A 206 -20.57 12.70 8.82
N ASN A 207 -20.80 12.06 9.97
CA ASN A 207 -21.94 11.17 10.18
C ASN A 207 -23.17 11.88 10.78
N CYS A 208 -22.99 12.97 11.52
CA CYS A 208 -24.11 13.71 12.14
C CYS A 208 -23.96 15.23 12.10
N ASP A 209 -23.00 15.73 11.32
CA ASP A 209 -22.66 17.13 11.06
C ASP A 209 -22.36 18.01 12.29
N GLN A 210 -22.20 17.42 13.47
CA GLN A 210 -21.85 18.15 14.69
C GLN A 210 -20.38 18.58 14.68
N VAL A 211 -20.15 19.84 15.05
CA VAL A 211 -18.81 20.41 15.22
C VAL A 211 -18.38 20.28 16.68
N ILE A 212 -17.36 19.47 16.93
CA ILE A 212 -16.82 19.19 18.26
C ILE A 212 -15.51 19.95 18.45
N VAL A 213 -15.33 20.59 19.61
CA VAL A 213 -14.13 21.37 19.90
C VAL A 213 -13.23 20.60 20.85
N GLY A 214 -11.97 20.40 20.44
CA GLY A 214 -10.97 19.65 21.19
C GLY A 214 -10.95 18.16 20.82
N ILE A 215 -9.74 17.61 20.73
CA ILE A 215 -9.51 16.24 20.25
C ILE A 215 -10.11 15.17 21.17
N ASP A 216 -10.13 15.42 22.48
CA ASP A 216 -10.66 14.47 23.47
C ASP A 216 -12.18 14.33 23.36
N GLU A 217 -12.89 15.45 23.18
CA GLU A 217 -14.33 15.46 22.93
C GLU A 217 -14.66 14.89 21.55
N TRP A 218 -13.81 15.15 20.55
CA TRP A 218 -13.96 14.59 19.21
C TRP A 218 -13.87 13.07 19.20
N ASN A 219 -12.88 12.50 19.90
CA ASN A 219 -12.70 11.05 20.01
C ASN A 219 -13.87 10.39 20.75
N ARG A 220 -14.40 11.02 21.82
CA ARG A 220 -15.63 10.55 22.49
C ARG A 220 -16.85 10.60 21.57
N HIS A 221 -17.04 11.70 20.86
CA HIS A 221 -18.12 11.86 19.91
C HIS A 221 -18.07 10.81 18.81
N ARG A 222 -16.88 10.56 18.23
CA ARG A 222 -16.69 9.56 17.18
C ARG A 222 -17.03 8.14 17.66
N GLY A 223 -16.60 7.77 18.86
CA GLY A 223 -16.87 6.47 19.46
C GLY A 223 -18.37 6.19 19.71
N VAL A 224 -19.18 7.23 19.95
CA VAL A 224 -20.63 7.07 20.12
C VAL A 224 -21.38 7.21 18.79
N CYS A 225 -21.00 8.17 17.96
CA CYS A 225 -21.69 8.52 16.72
C CYS A 225 -21.54 7.44 15.64
N TYR A 226 -20.32 6.94 15.41
CA TYR A 226 -20.05 5.99 14.33
C TYR A 226 -20.28 4.53 14.73
N LEU A 227 -20.39 4.24 16.03
CA LEU A 227 -20.63 2.89 16.53
C LEU A 227 -22.11 2.65 16.91
N LYS A 228 -23.00 3.63 16.66
CA LYS A 228 -24.41 3.59 17.08
C LYS A 228 -25.21 2.45 16.41
N GLU A 229 -24.83 2.05 15.19
CA GLU A 229 -25.53 1.02 14.40
C GLU A 229 -24.86 -0.36 14.41
N TYR A 230 -23.63 -0.46 14.91
CA TYR A 230 -23.02 -1.77 15.10
C TYR A 230 -23.75 -2.47 16.25
N GLU A 231 -24.33 -3.64 16.04
CA GLU A 231 -24.80 -4.46 17.16
C GLU A 231 -23.62 -5.25 17.74
N ILE A 232 -23.58 -5.36 19.08
CA ILE A 232 -22.65 -6.28 19.73
C ILE A 232 -23.05 -7.71 19.31
N PRO A 233 -22.13 -8.52 18.76
CA PRO A 233 -22.43 -9.89 18.35
C PRO A 233 -23.19 -10.66 19.45
N LYS A 234 -24.25 -11.38 19.07
CA LYS A 234 -25.14 -12.12 20.00
C LYS A 234 -24.36 -12.98 20.99
N GLU A 235 -23.27 -13.59 20.52
CA GLU A 235 -22.34 -14.42 21.29
C GLU A 235 -21.69 -13.68 22.46
N ILE A 236 -21.33 -12.41 22.26
CA ILE A 236 -20.71 -11.55 23.26
C ILE A 236 -21.78 -11.04 24.25
N ARG A 237 -22.96 -10.65 23.76
CA ARG A 237 -24.11 -10.29 24.61
C ARG A 237 -24.52 -11.46 25.53
N MET A 238 -24.46 -12.68 24.99
CA MET A 238 -24.72 -13.92 25.71
C MET A 238 -23.62 -14.21 26.73
N LYS A 239 -22.33 -14.01 26.40
CA LYS A 239 -21.22 -14.09 27.37
C LYS A 239 -21.34 -13.06 28.50
N TYR A 240 -21.75 -11.82 28.22
CA TYR A 240 -22.02 -10.81 29.26
C TYR A 240 -23.21 -11.19 30.16
N SER A 241 -24.30 -11.72 29.59
CA SER A 241 -25.47 -12.19 30.34
C SER A 241 -25.15 -13.43 31.20
N ILE A 242 -24.40 -14.39 30.66
CA ILE A 242 -23.92 -15.58 31.37
C ILE A 242 -23.01 -15.18 32.53
N ARG A 243 -22.08 -14.24 32.32
CA ARG A 243 -21.22 -13.70 33.40
C ARG A 243 -22.02 -13.02 34.51
N MET A 244 -23.01 -12.18 34.16
CA MET A 244 -23.87 -11.50 35.14
C MET A 244 -24.71 -12.49 35.97
N LYS A 245 -25.12 -13.62 35.37
CA LYS A 245 -25.86 -14.70 36.05
C LYS A 245 -24.96 -15.62 36.87
N ALA A 246 -23.79 -16.01 36.34
CA ALA A 246 -22.87 -16.95 36.96
C ALA A 246 -22.08 -16.34 38.14
N ASN A 247 -21.74 -15.04 38.07
CA ASN A 247 -20.93 -14.35 39.08
C ASN A 247 -21.76 -13.33 39.88
N ASN A 248 -23.06 -13.56 40.04
CA ASN A 248 -23.89 -12.75 40.93
C ASN A 248 -23.45 -13.00 42.38
N PRO A 249 -22.96 -11.97 43.11
CA PRO A 249 -22.51 -12.11 44.50
C PRO A 249 -23.59 -12.66 45.45
N MET A 250 -24.87 -12.63 45.06
CA MET A 250 -25.98 -13.20 45.83
C MET A 250 -26.06 -14.74 45.81
N HIS A 251 -25.32 -15.43 44.94
CA HIS A 251 -25.28 -16.90 44.91
C HIS A 251 -24.24 -17.51 45.85
N ASP A 252 -23.40 -16.70 46.50
CA ASP A 252 -22.50 -17.14 47.56
C ASP A 252 -23.29 -17.30 48.88
N PRO A 253 -23.41 -18.53 49.45
CA PRO A 253 -24.24 -18.79 50.62
C PRO A 253 -23.81 -18.03 51.88
N ILE A 254 -22.52 -17.70 52.01
CA ILE A 254 -21.96 -17.01 53.17
C ILE A 254 -22.23 -15.49 53.05
N ILE A 255 -22.15 -14.94 51.84
CA ILE A 255 -22.50 -13.55 51.54
C ILE A 255 -24.01 -13.33 51.66
N ALA A 256 -24.83 -14.25 51.16
CA ALA A 256 -26.30 -14.18 51.26
C ALA A 256 -26.80 -14.28 52.71
N LYS A 257 -26.26 -15.21 53.50
CA LYS A 257 -26.66 -15.42 54.91
C LYS A 257 -26.30 -14.21 55.81
N LYS A 258 -25.12 -13.61 55.62
CA LYS A 258 -24.69 -12.43 56.40
C LYS A 258 -25.31 -11.12 55.93
N ALA A 259 -25.62 -10.98 54.64
CA ALA A 259 -26.42 -9.87 54.14
C ALA A 259 -27.83 -9.89 54.74
N HIS A 260 -28.43 -11.07 54.92
CA HIS A 260 -29.74 -11.24 55.57
C HIS A 260 -29.72 -10.83 57.06
N GLU A 261 -28.70 -11.20 57.83
CA GLU A 261 -28.63 -10.89 59.26
C GLU A 261 -28.45 -9.39 59.55
N THR A 262 -27.63 -8.68 58.75
CA THR A 262 -27.38 -7.24 58.95
C THR A 262 -28.45 -6.33 58.35
N SER A 263 -29.16 -6.77 57.32
CA SER A 263 -30.24 -6.00 56.67
C SER A 263 -31.58 -6.13 57.41
N LYS A 264 -31.91 -7.30 57.98
CA LYS A 264 -33.18 -7.52 58.71
C LYS A 264 -33.31 -6.62 59.94
N ALA A 265 -32.22 -6.36 60.66
CA ALA A 265 -32.22 -5.48 61.84
C ALA A 265 -32.38 -3.98 61.52
N LYS A 266 -31.96 -3.54 60.31
CA LYS A 266 -32.06 -2.13 59.86
C LYS A 266 -33.34 -1.86 59.06
N PHE A 267 -33.83 -2.83 58.29
CA PHE A 267 -35.10 -2.74 57.56
C PHE A 267 -36.31 -2.67 58.51
N MET A 268 -36.23 -3.32 59.68
CA MET A 268 -37.24 -3.19 60.74
C MET A 268 -37.29 -1.78 61.38
N LYS A 269 -36.33 -0.89 61.06
CA LYS A 269 -36.27 0.50 61.55
C LYS A 269 -36.54 1.56 60.48
N ASP A 270 -36.27 1.28 59.21
CA ASP A 270 -36.54 2.19 58.08
C ASP A 270 -36.80 1.36 56.81
N SER A 271 -38.01 1.46 56.28
CA SER A 271 -38.51 0.68 55.14
C SER A 271 -38.02 1.19 53.78
N SER A 272 -37.31 2.31 53.72
CA SER A 272 -36.89 2.99 52.48
C SER A 272 -35.39 2.88 52.15
N HIS A 273 -34.62 2.10 52.92
CA HIS A 273 -33.16 2.09 52.80
C HIS A 273 -32.63 1.38 51.53
N GLY A 274 -31.97 2.16 50.66
CA GLY A 274 -31.27 1.69 49.46
C GLY A 274 -29.97 0.92 49.78
N TRP A 275 -29.92 -0.32 49.29
CA TRP A 275 -28.81 -1.26 49.39
C TRP A 275 -27.54 -0.74 48.66
N HIS A 276 -26.35 -1.14 49.11
CA HIS A 276 -24.99 -0.86 48.56
C HIS A 276 -24.15 0.28 49.19
N LYS A 277 -23.47 -0.02 50.30
CA LYS A 277 -22.13 0.52 50.60
C LYS A 277 -21.27 -0.51 51.34
N ASN A 278 -20.40 -1.21 50.61
CA ASN A 278 -19.23 -1.91 51.16
C ASN A 278 -18.13 -1.99 50.08
N ALA A 279 -17.49 -0.84 49.80
CA ALA A 279 -16.56 -0.64 48.68
C ALA A 279 -15.17 -1.25 48.88
N GLU A 280 -14.82 -1.70 50.09
CA GLU A 280 -13.45 -2.19 50.37
C GLU A 280 -13.30 -3.71 50.15
N ARG A 281 -14.39 -4.49 50.28
CA ARG A 281 -14.38 -5.94 50.06
C ARG A 281 -14.70 -6.33 48.62
N LEU A 282 -15.49 -5.51 47.91
CA LEU A 282 -15.66 -5.64 46.45
C LEU A 282 -14.33 -5.42 45.71
N ARG A 283 -13.44 -4.57 46.26
CA ARG A 283 -12.10 -4.28 45.73
C ARG A 283 -11.18 -5.49 45.68
N LYS A 284 -11.11 -6.28 46.76
CA LYS A 284 -10.26 -7.49 46.78
C LYS A 284 -10.75 -8.58 45.81
N TRP A 285 -12.04 -8.57 45.50
CA TRP A 285 -12.65 -9.46 44.51
C TRP A 285 -12.42 -8.98 43.07
N LEU A 286 -12.48 -7.67 42.80
CA LEU A 286 -12.19 -7.07 41.49
C LEU A 286 -10.70 -7.24 41.08
N HIS A 287 -9.77 -7.16 42.03
CA HIS A 287 -8.32 -7.41 41.80
C HIS A 287 -8.01 -8.83 41.26
N THR A 288 -8.88 -9.83 41.47
CA THR A 288 -8.67 -11.20 40.99
C THR A 288 -9.47 -11.52 39.73
N HIS A 289 -10.32 -10.58 39.25
CA HIS A 289 -11.24 -10.80 38.15
C HIS A 289 -11.37 -9.55 37.24
N PRO A 290 -10.28 -9.11 36.56
CA PRO A 290 -10.34 -8.00 35.62
C PRO A 290 -11.35 -8.30 34.49
N SER A 291 -12.03 -7.26 34.01
CA SER A 291 -12.93 -7.37 32.86
C SER A 291 -12.14 -7.76 31.60
N GLU A 292 -12.80 -8.40 30.63
CA GLU A 292 -12.17 -8.76 29.35
C GLU A 292 -11.57 -7.53 28.64
N SER A 293 -12.24 -6.37 28.72
CA SER A 293 -11.70 -5.11 28.17
C SER A 293 -10.44 -4.63 28.91
N GLN A 294 -10.34 -4.81 30.23
CA GLN A 294 -9.12 -4.49 30.98
C GLN A 294 -7.99 -5.49 30.67
N LYS A 295 -8.31 -6.78 30.50
CA LYS A 295 -7.32 -7.79 30.07
C LYS A 295 -6.75 -7.46 28.69
N LEU A 296 -7.62 -7.09 27.74
CA LEU A 296 -7.20 -6.64 26.42
C LEU A 296 -6.33 -5.38 26.48
N LEU A 297 -6.60 -4.46 27.41
CA LEU A 297 -5.74 -3.29 27.66
C LEU A 297 -4.36 -3.71 28.16
N TYR A 298 -4.29 -4.66 29.08
CA TYR A 298 -3.03 -5.16 29.62
C TYR A 298 -2.21 -5.87 28.54
N ASP A 299 -2.84 -6.76 27.77
CA ASP A 299 -2.19 -7.46 26.66
C ASP A 299 -1.67 -6.46 25.60
N LEU A 300 -2.44 -5.42 25.31
CA LEU A 300 -2.04 -4.36 24.38
C LEU A 300 -0.82 -3.59 24.91
N LEU A 301 -0.83 -3.15 26.17
CA LEU A 301 0.29 -2.44 26.79
C LEU A 301 1.56 -3.30 26.87
N ASP A 302 1.41 -4.61 27.14
CA ASP A 302 2.50 -5.58 27.14
C ASP A 302 3.10 -5.76 25.73
N GLN A 303 2.27 -5.88 24.69
CA GLN A 303 2.71 -5.91 23.28
C GLN A 303 3.47 -4.65 22.88
N MET A 304 3.06 -3.49 23.39
CA MET A 304 3.71 -2.21 23.15
C MET A 304 5.02 -2.04 23.93
N SER A 305 5.37 -2.99 24.82
CA SER A 305 6.51 -2.90 25.73
C SER A 305 6.48 -1.63 26.60
N ILE A 306 5.28 -1.14 26.94
CA ILE A 306 5.10 0.01 27.82
C ILE A 306 5.12 -0.50 29.27
N LYS A 307 5.89 0.16 30.13
CA LYS A 307 5.87 -0.12 31.57
C LYS A 307 4.68 0.59 32.22
N TYR A 308 3.80 -0.17 32.87
CA TYR A 308 2.61 0.34 33.54
C TYR A 308 2.34 -0.41 34.86
N GLU A 309 1.52 0.19 35.72
CA GLU A 309 0.98 -0.44 36.93
C GLU A 309 -0.53 -0.62 36.82
N LYS A 310 -1.05 -1.77 37.23
CA LYS A 310 -2.49 -2.08 37.22
C LYS A 310 -3.16 -1.50 38.48
N GLU A 311 -4.35 -0.91 38.32
CA GLU A 311 -5.15 -0.39 39.46
C GLU A 311 -4.35 0.55 40.38
N TYR A 312 -3.52 1.40 39.78
CA TYR A 312 -2.62 2.28 40.51
C TYR A 312 -3.38 3.37 41.25
N ARG A 313 -3.03 3.56 42.53
CA ARG A 313 -3.66 4.55 43.40
C ARG A 313 -2.98 5.90 43.25
N VAL A 314 -3.58 6.78 42.46
CA VAL A 314 -3.16 8.18 42.35
C VAL A 314 -3.60 8.93 43.60
N LYS A 315 -2.63 9.33 44.44
CA LYS A 315 -2.87 10.22 45.58
C LYS A 315 -3.10 11.64 45.10
N ILE A 316 -4.07 12.33 45.71
CA ILE A 316 -4.41 13.71 45.37
C ILE A 316 -3.81 14.63 46.42
N GLU A 317 -3.01 15.59 45.95
CA GLU A 317 -2.36 16.63 46.75
C GLU A 317 -3.08 17.97 46.54
N GLU A 318 -3.45 18.29 45.29
CA GLU A 318 -4.30 19.44 44.95
C GLU A 318 -5.77 19.04 44.81
N TYR A 319 -6.62 19.52 45.72
CA TYR A 319 -8.03 19.16 45.80
C TYR A 319 -8.91 20.09 44.98
N VAL A 320 -9.78 19.52 44.14
CA VAL A 320 -10.90 20.22 43.50
C VAL A 320 -12.17 19.97 44.31
N GLU A 321 -13.11 20.92 44.35
CA GLU A 321 -14.38 20.76 45.05
C GLU A 321 -15.14 19.49 44.56
N GLY A 322 -15.57 18.65 45.50
CA GLY A 322 -16.19 17.35 45.21
C GLY A 322 -15.22 16.20 44.87
N SER A 323 -13.91 16.44 44.94
CA SER A 323 -12.88 15.43 44.68
C SER A 323 -12.73 14.41 45.81
N LYS A 324 -12.16 13.24 45.47
CA LYS A 324 -11.77 12.19 46.42
C LYS A 324 -10.31 12.37 46.82
N SER A 325 -9.93 11.85 47.99
CA SER A 325 -8.53 11.82 48.45
C SER A 325 -7.60 10.95 47.60
N PHE A 326 -8.16 10.12 46.72
CA PHE A 326 -7.41 9.35 45.74
C PHE A 326 -8.34 8.82 44.63
N TYR A 327 -7.75 8.54 43.47
CA TYR A 327 -8.40 7.81 42.37
C TYR A 327 -7.59 6.56 42.02
N ILE A 328 -8.26 5.57 41.43
CA ILE A 328 -7.63 4.33 40.99
C ILE A 328 -7.71 4.29 39.47
N ALA A 329 -6.53 4.16 38.85
CA ALA A 329 -6.32 4.04 37.41
C ALA A 329 -6.41 2.59 36.96
N ASP A 330 -7.22 2.21 35.97
CA ASP A 330 -7.24 0.83 35.45
C ASP A 330 -5.84 0.36 35.00
N ALA A 331 -5.10 1.26 34.34
CA ALA A 331 -3.66 1.18 34.14
C ALA A 331 -3.01 2.57 34.30
N ALA A 332 -1.85 2.65 34.94
CA ALA A 332 -1.10 3.89 35.08
C ALA A 332 0.32 3.78 34.54
N ILE A 333 0.73 4.75 33.75
CA ILE A 333 2.13 4.92 33.31
C ILE A 333 2.73 6.00 34.20
N ILE A 334 3.28 5.57 35.34
CA ILE A 334 3.69 6.45 36.45
C ILE A 334 4.70 7.50 35.98
N GLU A 335 5.71 7.08 35.21
CA GLU A 335 6.77 7.98 34.73
C GLU A 335 6.24 9.12 33.85
N ALA A 336 5.15 8.86 33.11
CA ALA A 336 4.50 9.84 32.26
C ALA A 336 3.31 10.56 32.93
N LYS A 337 2.97 10.19 34.17
CA LYS A 337 1.73 10.56 34.88
C LYS A 337 0.48 10.40 34.00
N ILE A 338 0.34 9.24 33.37
CA ILE A 338 -0.84 8.92 32.55
C ILE A 338 -1.72 7.93 33.31
N ASP A 339 -2.99 8.28 33.44
CA ASP A 339 -4.10 7.46 33.92
C ASP A 339 -4.87 6.92 32.70
N ILE A 340 -5.03 5.60 32.56
CA ILE A 340 -5.79 4.97 31.48
C ILE A 340 -6.99 4.27 32.11
N GLU A 341 -8.20 4.65 31.68
CA GLU A 341 -9.48 4.15 32.19
C GLU A 341 -10.29 3.45 31.08
N ILE A 342 -10.88 2.31 31.40
CA ILE A 342 -11.82 1.58 30.55
C ILE A 342 -13.26 1.90 30.98
N ASP A 343 -13.89 2.79 30.23
CA ASP A 343 -15.25 3.25 30.52
C ASP A 343 -16.30 2.19 30.12
N GLY A 344 -17.19 1.87 31.07
CA GLY A 344 -18.37 1.03 30.89
C GLY A 344 -19.64 1.77 30.44
N TRP A 345 -20.74 1.03 30.23
CA TRP A 345 -22.01 1.55 29.69
C TRP A 345 -22.59 2.76 30.45
N TRP A 346 -22.43 2.81 31.78
CA TRP A 346 -22.97 3.88 32.62
C TRP A 346 -22.28 5.24 32.40
N HIS A 347 -21.03 5.27 31.93
CA HIS A 347 -20.33 6.51 31.61
C HIS A 347 -20.98 7.27 30.45
N TYR A 348 -21.64 6.55 29.54
CA TYR A 348 -22.30 7.14 28.38
C TYR A 348 -23.78 7.47 28.61
N ASN A 349 -24.41 6.86 29.62
CA ASN A 349 -25.86 6.90 29.81
C ASN A 349 -26.31 7.49 31.16
N SER A 350 -25.38 7.98 31.99
CA SER A 350 -25.69 8.56 33.30
C SER A 350 -25.02 9.92 33.47
N GLU A 351 -25.82 10.99 33.49
CA GLU A 351 -25.34 12.36 33.74
C GLU A 351 -24.59 12.48 35.07
N LYS A 352 -25.05 11.78 36.11
CA LYS A 352 -24.40 11.73 37.43
C LYS A 352 -22.98 11.13 37.35
N THR A 353 -22.81 10.08 36.56
CA THR A 353 -21.50 9.43 36.35
C THR A 353 -20.58 10.36 35.57
N GLN A 354 -21.08 11.00 34.52
CA GLN A 354 -20.33 11.98 33.72
C GLN A 354 -19.88 13.21 34.53
N GLN A 355 -20.71 13.70 35.45
CA GLN A 355 -20.32 14.78 36.35
C GLN A 355 -19.21 14.34 37.31
N THR A 356 -19.29 13.11 37.83
CA THR A 356 -18.27 12.55 38.72
C THR A 356 -16.93 12.35 37.99
N ASP A 357 -16.98 11.91 36.74
CA ASP A 357 -15.80 11.75 35.88
C ASP A 357 -15.14 13.09 35.54
N LYS A 358 -15.93 14.12 35.24
CA LYS A 358 -15.40 15.48 35.04
C LYS A 358 -14.65 16.00 36.27
N ILE A 359 -15.15 15.73 37.47
CA ILE A 359 -14.47 16.11 38.71
C ILE A 359 -13.19 15.29 38.89
N ARG A 360 -13.22 13.97 38.62
CA ARG A 360 -12.03 13.11 38.62
C ARG A 360 -10.95 13.63 37.68
N ASP A 361 -11.29 13.86 36.42
CA ASP A 361 -10.33 14.23 35.37
C ASP A 361 -9.73 15.61 35.65
N LYS A 362 -10.55 16.58 36.09
CA LYS A 362 -10.06 17.90 36.55
C LYS A 362 -9.11 17.78 37.73
N THR A 363 -9.43 16.91 38.70
CA THR A 363 -8.58 16.69 39.88
C THR A 363 -7.25 16.06 39.49
N LEU A 364 -7.26 15.04 38.63
CA LEU A 364 -6.05 14.40 38.13
C LEU A 364 -5.19 15.38 37.33
N ALA A 365 -5.81 16.18 36.46
CA ALA A 365 -5.12 17.24 35.71
C ALA A 365 -4.43 18.27 36.61
N ALA A 366 -5.08 18.71 37.69
CA ALA A 366 -4.48 19.61 38.69
C ALA A 366 -3.21 18.98 39.33
N ASN A 367 -3.22 17.66 39.53
CA ASN A 367 -2.08 16.92 40.09
C ASN A 367 -1.02 16.51 39.03
N GLY A 368 -1.14 17.07 37.82
CA GLY A 368 -0.23 16.83 36.69
C GLY A 368 -0.41 15.49 36.00
N TRP A 369 -1.53 14.81 36.24
CA TRP A 369 -1.90 13.57 35.54
C TRP A 369 -2.71 13.85 34.29
N LYS A 370 -2.56 12.99 33.28
CA LYS A 370 -3.39 13.00 32.07
C LYS A 370 -4.25 11.76 32.04
N THR A 371 -5.56 11.92 31.89
CA THR A 371 -6.51 10.80 31.82
C THR A 371 -6.84 10.46 30.37
N ILE A 372 -6.60 9.21 29.97
CA ILE A 372 -7.04 8.61 28.72
C ILE A 372 -8.26 7.74 29.04
N ARG A 373 -9.41 8.05 28.43
CA ARG A 373 -10.64 7.25 28.59
C ARG A 373 -10.91 6.46 27.32
N ILE A 374 -10.96 5.14 27.45
CA ILE A 374 -11.16 4.20 26.35
C ILE A 374 -12.47 3.47 26.62
N SER A 375 -13.39 3.44 25.65
CA SER A 375 -14.60 2.62 25.85
C SER A 375 -14.26 1.14 25.78
N GLY A 376 -14.92 0.31 26.60
CA GLY A 376 -14.75 -1.15 26.53
C GLY A 376 -15.08 -1.75 25.14
N ARG A 377 -15.83 -1.01 24.31
CA ARG A 377 -16.13 -1.36 22.92
C ARG A 377 -14.98 -1.04 21.97
N GLN A 378 -14.36 0.12 22.13
CA GLN A 378 -13.27 0.61 21.28
C GLN A 378 -12.04 -0.29 21.35
N ILE A 379 -11.70 -0.77 22.55
CA ILE A 379 -10.58 -1.69 22.71
C ILE A 379 -10.82 -3.07 22.08
N TYR A 380 -12.10 -3.46 21.95
CA TYR A 380 -12.47 -4.74 21.33
C TYR A 380 -12.49 -4.65 19.80
N SER A 381 -13.05 -3.56 19.26
CA SER A 381 -13.26 -3.44 17.81
C SER A 381 -12.15 -2.70 17.07
N HIS A 382 -11.35 -1.88 17.76
CA HIS A 382 -10.29 -1.05 17.17
C HIS A 382 -9.06 -0.96 18.10
N PRO A 383 -8.44 -2.09 18.48
CA PRO A 383 -7.28 -2.11 19.38
C PRO A 383 -6.11 -1.27 18.86
N ASP A 384 -5.94 -1.19 17.56
CA ASP A 384 -4.94 -0.39 16.84
C ASP A 384 -5.17 1.13 16.95
N GLU A 385 -6.42 1.60 17.09
CA GLU A 385 -6.71 3.00 17.42
C GLU A 385 -6.40 3.31 18.89
N VAL A 386 -6.69 2.36 19.78
CA VAL A 386 -6.37 2.47 21.21
C VAL A 386 -4.86 2.52 21.41
N GLU A 387 -4.12 1.68 20.68
CA GLU A 387 -2.67 1.69 20.62
C GLU A 387 -2.15 3.07 20.19
N ALA A 388 -2.71 3.63 19.11
CA ALA A 388 -2.33 4.96 18.60
C ALA A 388 -2.59 6.07 19.62
N LEU A 389 -3.73 6.04 20.32
CA LEU A 389 -4.10 6.99 21.36
C LEU A 389 -3.15 6.92 22.56
N ILE A 390 -2.86 5.70 23.06
CA ILE A 390 -1.91 5.51 24.16
C ILE A 390 -0.51 5.99 23.73
N LEU A 391 -0.06 5.63 22.52
CA LEU A 391 1.22 6.09 21.99
C LEU A 391 1.27 7.61 21.83
N GLU A 392 0.20 8.30 21.48
CA GLU A 392 0.16 9.76 21.41
C GLU A 392 0.51 10.39 22.76
N TYR A 393 -0.08 9.86 23.84
CA TYR A 393 0.10 10.38 25.18
C TYR A 393 1.45 10.00 25.80
N VAL A 394 1.96 8.81 25.48
CA VAL A 394 3.25 8.29 25.97
C VAL A 394 4.42 8.80 25.13
N SER A 395 4.17 9.19 23.88
CA SER A 395 5.20 9.78 23.02
C SER A 395 5.57 11.17 23.52
N PRO A 396 6.87 11.49 23.64
CA PRO A 396 7.28 12.84 23.98
C PRO A 396 6.76 13.85 22.94
N LEU A 397 6.22 14.97 23.42
CA LEU A 397 5.66 16.09 22.63
C LEU A 397 6.42 16.31 21.32
N VAL A 398 5.69 16.25 20.20
CA VAL A 398 6.20 16.46 18.84
C VAL A 398 6.94 17.80 18.76
N ARG A 399 8.26 17.68 18.58
CA ARG A 399 9.25 18.76 18.67
C ARG A 399 9.22 19.66 17.42
N LYS A 400 9.50 20.96 17.58
CA LYS A 400 9.69 21.88 16.44
C LYS A 400 11.06 21.58 15.80
N ASN A 401 11.10 21.40 14.47
CA ASN A 401 12.32 21.04 13.76
C ASN A 401 12.77 22.14 12.80
N LYS A 402 14.09 22.24 12.59
CA LYS A 402 14.66 23.11 11.56
C LYS A 402 14.83 22.32 10.27
N LYS A 403 14.46 22.95 9.17
CA LYS A 403 14.67 22.48 7.80
C LYS A 403 15.39 23.58 7.06
N THR A 404 16.38 23.22 6.26
CA THR A 404 17.09 24.19 5.41
C THR A 404 17.44 23.54 4.10
N TRP A 405 17.43 24.36 3.05
CA TRP A 405 17.91 23.97 1.75
C TRP A 405 19.44 24.01 1.73
N MET A 406 20.04 22.93 1.27
CA MET A 406 21.49 22.78 1.21
C MET A 406 21.89 22.53 -0.24
N ASP A 407 22.87 23.28 -0.73
CA ASP A 407 23.38 23.05 -2.08
C ASP A 407 24.13 21.72 -2.16
N VAL A 408 23.81 20.91 -3.15
CA VAL A 408 24.64 19.81 -3.62
C VAL A 408 25.90 20.43 -4.21
N LYS A 409 27.05 19.89 -3.82
CA LYS A 409 28.37 20.34 -4.28
C LYS A 409 28.99 19.35 -5.25
N GLN A 410 28.71 18.07 -5.06
CA GLN A 410 29.29 17.01 -5.86
C GLN A 410 28.46 15.74 -5.74
N VAL A 411 28.35 15.01 -6.84
CA VAL A 411 27.87 13.63 -6.87
C VAL A 411 28.98 12.78 -7.46
N LYS A 412 29.39 11.73 -6.75
CA LYS A 412 30.51 10.90 -7.17
C LYS A 412 30.20 9.41 -6.98
N TYR A 413 30.50 8.61 -8.00
CA TYR A 413 30.54 7.15 -7.87
C TYR A 413 31.57 6.73 -6.84
N THR A 414 31.15 5.93 -5.88
CA THR A 414 32.06 5.43 -4.84
C THR A 414 32.90 4.25 -5.31
N GLY A 415 32.49 3.56 -6.39
CA GLY A 415 33.09 2.29 -6.80
C GLY A 415 32.85 1.14 -5.81
N LYS A 416 32.01 1.36 -4.78
CA LYS A 416 31.78 0.41 -3.68
C LYS A 416 30.39 -0.19 -3.80
N THR A 417 30.34 -1.49 -4.07
CA THR A 417 29.13 -2.32 -3.91
C THR A 417 28.96 -2.68 -2.44
N THR A 418 27.80 -2.38 -1.83
CA THR A 418 27.50 -2.74 -0.43
C THR A 418 26.06 -3.23 -0.29
N GLN A 419 25.73 -3.85 0.85
CA GLN A 419 24.36 -4.25 1.17
C GLN A 419 23.51 -3.00 1.40
N VAL A 420 22.39 -2.94 0.70
CA VAL A 420 21.41 -1.88 0.71
C VAL A 420 20.03 -2.43 1.12
N PHE A 421 19.42 -1.84 2.13
CA PHE A 421 18.11 -2.11 2.72
C PHE A 421 17.04 -1.22 2.10
N SER A 422 15.77 -1.59 2.13
CA SER A 422 14.65 -0.73 1.73
C SER A 422 13.48 -1.00 2.65
N PHE A 423 12.59 -0.04 2.82
CA PHE A 423 11.38 -0.25 3.59
C PHE A 423 10.25 0.62 3.06
N GLU A 424 9.04 0.11 3.20
CA GLU A 424 7.81 0.80 2.84
C GLU A 424 7.23 1.48 4.07
N CYS A 425 6.74 2.72 3.94
CA CYS A 425 6.06 3.43 5.02
C CYS A 425 4.89 4.28 4.49
N ILE A 426 3.76 4.31 5.21
CA ILE A 426 2.50 5.05 4.92
C ILE A 426 2.25 6.14 5.98
N PRO A 427 1.49 7.22 5.75
CA PRO A 427 0.77 7.56 4.52
C PRO A 427 1.57 8.37 3.49
N ASN A 428 2.60 9.12 3.88
CA ASN A 428 3.22 10.09 2.96
C ASN A 428 4.28 9.49 2.02
N HIS A 429 4.59 8.19 2.16
CA HIS A 429 5.57 7.47 1.33
C HIS A 429 6.97 8.06 1.21
N ASN A 430 7.27 9.01 2.08
CA ASN A 430 8.59 9.57 2.29
C ASN A 430 9.07 9.33 3.72
N TYR A 431 10.38 9.39 3.89
CA TYR A 431 11.03 9.26 5.18
C TYR A 431 12.31 10.09 5.18
N VAL A 432 12.85 10.33 6.38
CA VAL A 432 14.12 11.02 6.54
C VAL A 432 15.24 10.00 6.77
N GLY A 433 16.14 9.86 5.79
CA GLY A 433 17.36 9.06 5.89
C GLY A 433 18.60 9.96 5.95
N ASP A 434 19.45 9.77 6.96
CA ASP A 434 20.65 10.58 7.23
C ASP A 434 20.41 12.11 7.24
N GLY A 435 19.20 12.51 7.64
CA GLY A 435 18.79 13.91 7.73
C GLY A 435 18.36 14.53 6.39
N ILE A 436 18.12 13.73 5.36
CA ILE A 436 17.63 14.12 4.04
C ILE A 436 16.29 13.42 3.75
N LEU A 437 15.40 14.05 2.98
CA LEU A 437 14.06 13.56 2.65
C LEU A 437 14.03 12.69 1.37
N LEU A 438 13.47 11.47 1.45
CA LEU A 438 13.60 10.34 0.47
C LEU A 438 12.23 9.61 0.23
N HIS A 439 12.02 8.75 -0.80
CA HIS A 439 10.66 8.29 -1.28
C HIS A 439 10.49 6.81 -1.79
N ASN A 440 9.24 6.28 -1.94
CA ASN A 440 8.78 4.92 -2.44
C ASN A 440 7.64 4.92 -3.53
N CYS A 441 7.46 3.88 -4.39
CA CYS A 441 6.42 3.79 -5.49
C CYS A 441 4.95 3.82 -5.02
N GLN A 442 4.01 4.35 -5.84
CA GLN A 442 2.68 4.86 -5.38
C GLN A 442 1.35 4.28 -5.95
N TYR A 443 1.24 3.60 -7.11
CA TYR A 443 -0.10 3.33 -7.73
C TYR A 443 -0.46 1.91 -8.19
N CYS A 444 0.35 0.88 -7.93
CA CYS A 444 0.07 -0.44 -8.51
C CYS A 444 -1.27 -1.03 -8.03
N GLN A 445 -2.20 -1.36 -8.93
CA GLN A 445 -3.49 -1.97 -8.57
C GLN A 445 -3.34 -3.40 -8.03
N ASN A 446 -2.29 -4.12 -8.44
CA ASN A 446 -1.92 -5.44 -7.91
C ASN A 446 -0.73 -5.31 -6.93
N TYR A 447 -0.73 -4.27 -6.08
CA TYR A 447 0.37 -4.01 -5.15
C TYR A 447 0.59 -5.19 -4.19
N ASP A 448 -0.49 -5.91 -3.84
CA ASP A 448 -0.41 -7.05 -2.94
C ASP A 448 0.42 -8.19 -3.55
N ILE A 449 0.34 -8.45 -4.86
CA ILE A 449 1.15 -9.47 -5.55
C ILE A 449 2.54 -8.92 -5.90
N SER A 450 2.58 -7.74 -6.52
CA SER A 450 3.80 -7.16 -7.07
C SER A 450 4.78 -6.68 -5.99
N GLN A 451 4.29 -6.24 -4.83
CA GLN A 451 5.16 -5.75 -3.74
C GLN A 451 5.50 -6.82 -2.71
N ARG A 452 4.95 -8.04 -2.81
CA ARG A 452 5.43 -9.18 -2.02
C ARG A 452 6.89 -9.47 -2.35
N ARG A 453 7.70 -9.67 -1.31
CA ARG A 453 9.12 -10.07 -1.38
C ARG A 453 9.39 -11.40 -0.68
N LYS A 454 8.34 -12.14 -0.39
CA LYS A 454 8.38 -13.53 0.04
C LYS A 454 7.99 -14.40 -1.15
N ILE A 455 8.72 -15.48 -1.37
CA ILE A 455 8.38 -16.46 -2.40
C ILE A 455 7.19 -17.28 -1.91
N GLU A 456 6.03 -17.02 -2.49
CA GLU A 456 4.75 -17.63 -2.11
C GLU A 456 3.95 -18.00 -3.35
N GLY A 457 3.01 -18.92 -3.16
CA GLY A 457 2.16 -19.45 -4.23
C GLY A 457 2.09 -20.96 -4.17
N THR A 458 1.14 -21.49 -4.92
CA THR A 458 0.95 -22.92 -5.13
C THR A 458 2.11 -23.45 -5.97
N ASP A 459 2.74 -24.54 -5.49
CA ASP A 459 3.75 -25.26 -6.25
C ASP A 459 3.08 -25.88 -7.49
N MET A 460 3.54 -25.48 -8.67
CA MET A 460 3.03 -25.98 -9.95
C MET A 460 4.17 -26.16 -10.95
N THR A 461 4.16 -27.30 -11.62
CA THR A 461 5.00 -27.56 -12.78
C THR A 461 4.44 -26.81 -13.99
N PRO A 462 5.27 -26.53 -15.01
CA PRO A 462 4.78 -25.98 -16.27
C PRO A 462 3.67 -26.82 -16.92
N GLN A 463 3.73 -28.15 -16.79
CA GLN A 463 2.70 -29.06 -17.31
C GLN A 463 1.38 -28.89 -16.55
N GLU A 464 1.39 -28.84 -15.22
CA GLU A 464 0.18 -28.64 -14.42
C GLU A 464 -0.50 -27.29 -14.71
N VAL A 465 0.27 -26.24 -14.99
CA VAL A 465 -0.28 -24.95 -15.44
C VAL A 465 -1.05 -25.10 -16.75
N VAL A 466 -0.47 -25.81 -17.73
CA VAL A 466 -1.10 -26.05 -19.04
C VAL A 466 -2.32 -26.97 -18.90
N ASP A 467 -2.22 -28.02 -18.09
CA ASP A 467 -3.33 -28.95 -17.84
C ASP A 467 -4.52 -28.21 -17.20
N LEU A 468 -4.26 -27.29 -16.26
CA LEU A 468 -5.32 -26.44 -15.70
C LEU A 468 -5.93 -25.52 -16.76
N ALA A 469 -5.12 -24.89 -17.61
CA ALA A 469 -5.62 -24.03 -18.69
C ALA A 469 -6.53 -24.81 -19.67
N ILE A 470 -6.14 -26.03 -20.04
CA ILE A 470 -6.94 -26.92 -20.90
C ILE A 470 -8.23 -27.31 -20.16
N LYS A 471 -8.12 -27.74 -18.89
CA LYS A 471 -9.25 -28.17 -18.07
C LYS A 471 -10.26 -27.03 -17.85
N SER A 472 -9.80 -25.79 -17.78
CA SER A 472 -10.65 -24.60 -17.66
C SER A 472 -11.22 -24.09 -18.99
N GLY A 473 -11.00 -24.82 -20.09
CA GLY A 473 -11.50 -24.44 -21.41
C GLY A 473 -10.89 -23.14 -21.95
N SER A 474 -9.70 -22.78 -21.48
CA SER A 474 -8.97 -21.63 -21.98
C SER A 474 -8.33 -21.92 -23.33
N GLU A 475 -8.26 -20.93 -24.19
CA GLU A 475 -7.65 -21.00 -25.52
C GLU A 475 -6.22 -20.45 -25.51
N GLY A 476 -5.83 -19.78 -24.43
CA GLY A 476 -4.46 -19.30 -24.20
C GLY A 476 -4.12 -19.12 -22.72
N ILE A 477 -2.86 -18.74 -22.46
CA ILE A 477 -2.32 -18.45 -21.13
C ILE A 477 -1.78 -17.01 -21.10
N ALA A 478 -2.15 -16.24 -20.07
CA ALA A 478 -1.62 -14.90 -19.82
C ALA A 478 -0.68 -14.89 -18.61
N TYR A 479 0.48 -14.26 -18.77
CA TYR A 479 1.42 -13.98 -17.70
C TYR A 479 1.30 -12.49 -17.35
N THR A 480 0.74 -12.19 -16.17
CA THR A 480 0.18 -10.86 -15.87
C THR A 480 0.26 -10.51 -14.36
N TYR A 481 -0.53 -9.54 -13.91
CA TYR A 481 -0.65 -8.97 -12.56
C TYR A 481 0.60 -8.24 -12.02
N ASN A 482 1.79 -8.79 -12.17
CA ASN A 482 3.07 -8.12 -11.90
C ASN A 482 3.88 -7.94 -13.20
N GLN A 483 5.17 -8.24 -13.22
CA GLN A 483 5.99 -8.14 -14.43
C GLN A 483 6.40 -9.54 -14.91
N PRO A 484 5.95 -10.02 -16.08
CA PRO A 484 6.24 -11.38 -16.53
C PRO A 484 7.72 -11.63 -16.84
N SER A 485 8.48 -10.61 -17.26
CA SER A 485 9.89 -10.80 -17.58
C SER A 485 10.77 -11.20 -16.39
N ILE A 486 10.40 -10.82 -15.16
CA ILE A 486 11.18 -11.21 -13.98
C ILE A 486 11.08 -12.70 -13.66
N PHE A 487 10.10 -13.43 -14.22
CA PHE A 487 9.94 -14.89 -14.11
C PHE A 487 9.86 -15.61 -15.47
N ILE A 488 10.40 -14.99 -16.53
CA ILE A 488 10.22 -15.45 -17.92
C ILE A 488 10.64 -16.90 -18.18
N GLU A 489 11.61 -17.47 -17.47
CA GLU A 489 12.00 -18.88 -17.66
C GLU A 489 10.84 -19.83 -17.32
N PHE A 490 10.06 -19.52 -16.28
CA PHE A 490 8.86 -20.28 -15.96
C PHE A 490 7.77 -20.06 -17.02
N ALA A 491 7.55 -18.80 -17.43
CA ALA A 491 6.57 -18.47 -18.47
C ALA A 491 6.90 -19.14 -19.82
N ARG A 492 8.18 -19.18 -20.19
CA ARG A 492 8.69 -19.85 -21.39
C ARG A 492 8.38 -21.34 -21.36
N ASP A 493 8.73 -22.01 -20.27
CA ASP A 493 8.52 -23.45 -20.17
C ASP A 493 7.03 -23.82 -20.21
N CYS A 494 6.17 -23.03 -19.54
CA CYS A 494 4.72 -23.14 -19.68
C CYS A 494 4.30 -22.92 -21.14
N GLY A 495 4.80 -21.86 -21.78
CA GLY A 495 4.35 -21.46 -23.11
C GLY A 495 4.78 -22.38 -24.24
N VAL A 496 5.96 -23.00 -24.14
CA VAL A 496 6.40 -24.04 -25.08
C VAL A 496 5.48 -25.27 -24.99
N ILE A 497 5.07 -25.66 -23.79
CA ILE A 497 4.11 -26.76 -23.59
C ILE A 497 2.71 -26.35 -24.07
N ALA A 498 2.29 -25.11 -23.77
CA ALA A 498 1.01 -24.55 -24.17
C ALA A 498 0.85 -24.59 -25.71
N ARG A 499 1.86 -24.13 -26.46
CA ARG A 499 1.86 -24.17 -27.94
C ARG A 499 1.73 -25.59 -28.50
N LYS A 500 2.40 -26.58 -27.89
CA LYS A 500 2.26 -28.00 -28.29
C LYS A 500 0.84 -28.53 -28.09
N ASN A 501 0.07 -27.93 -27.18
CA ASN A 501 -1.32 -28.26 -26.91
C ASN A 501 -2.32 -27.30 -27.59
N GLY A 502 -1.86 -26.46 -28.52
CA GLY A 502 -2.71 -25.53 -29.29
C GLY A 502 -3.13 -24.26 -28.56
N LEU A 503 -2.58 -24.00 -27.36
CA LEU A 503 -2.82 -22.78 -26.60
C LEU A 503 -1.83 -21.67 -27.02
N PHE A 504 -2.33 -20.43 -27.13
CA PHE A 504 -1.47 -19.27 -27.36
C PHE A 504 -1.01 -18.61 -26.05
N ASN A 505 0.02 -17.79 -26.09
CA ASN A 505 0.63 -17.14 -24.92
C ASN A 505 0.58 -15.62 -25.01
N ILE A 506 0.19 -14.98 -23.91
CA ILE A 506 0.10 -13.52 -23.79
C ILE A 506 0.91 -12.99 -22.62
N PHE A 507 1.63 -11.89 -22.84
CA PHE A 507 2.23 -11.09 -21.78
C PHE A 507 1.41 -9.81 -21.57
N VAL A 508 1.14 -9.49 -20.31
CA VAL A 508 0.75 -8.13 -19.90
C VAL A 508 1.94 -7.53 -19.17
N SER A 509 2.65 -6.62 -19.85
CA SER A 509 4.00 -6.20 -19.46
C SER A 509 4.07 -4.69 -19.30
N ASN A 510 4.90 -4.19 -18.39
CA ASN A 510 5.31 -2.78 -18.38
C ASN A 510 6.37 -2.46 -19.45
N GLY A 511 6.83 -3.47 -20.21
CA GLY A 511 7.80 -3.35 -21.30
C GLY A 511 9.21 -2.94 -20.88
N TYR A 512 9.55 -2.94 -19.58
CA TYR A 512 10.87 -2.56 -19.09
C TYR A 512 11.90 -3.70 -19.23
N ASP A 513 12.02 -4.23 -20.44
CA ASP A 513 12.69 -5.48 -20.78
C ASP A 513 14.04 -5.22 -21.48
N THR A 514 14.78 -6.30 -21.76
CA THR A 514 16.10 -6.25 -22.43
C THR A 514 16.03 -6.93 -23.81
N PRO A 515 17.01 -6.70 -24.69
CA PRO A 515 17.12 -7.46 -25.94
C PRO A 515 17.20 -8.97 -25.72
N GLU A 516 17.88 -9.44 -24.67
CA GLU A 516 17.96 -10.86 -24.33
C GLU A 516 16.59 -11.44 -23.94
N THR A 517 15.80 -10.67 -23.18
CA THR A 517 14.42 -11.02 -22.84
C THR A 517 13.54 -11.09 -24.08
N VAL A 518 13.63 -10.10 -24.98
CA VAL A 518 12.87 -10.10 -26.25
C VAL A 518 13.24 -11.31 -27.12
N ASN A 519 14.52 -11.68 -27.16
CA ASN A 519 14.95 -12.88 -27.88
C ASN A 519 14.32 -14.16 -27.31
N MET A 520 14.24 -14.28 -25.98
CA MET A 520 13.58 -15.42 -25.32
C MET A 520 12.06 -15.40 -25.53
N MET A 521 11.41 -14.23 -25.57
CA MET A 521 9.98 -14.12 -25.87
C MET A 521 9.65 -14.77 -27.22
N ASN A 522 10.51 -14.61 -28.23
CA ASN A 522 10.30 -15.19 -29.57
C ASN A 522 10.16 -16.73 -29.56
N GLU A 523 10.64 -17.40 -28.52
CA GLU A 523 10.55 -18.87 -28.40
C GLU A 523 9.13 -19.37 -28.13
N PHE A 524 8.27 -18.57 -27.50
CA PHE A 524 6.96 -19.05 -27.00
C PHE A 524 5.83 -18.03 -27.02
N LEU A 525 6.12 -16.72 -27.07
CA LEU A 525 5.13 -15.67 -26.91
C LEU A 525 4.42 -15.38 -28.24
N ASP A 526 3.10 -15.23 -28.20
CA ASP A 526 2.29 -14.94 -29.38
C ASP A 526 1.79 -13.50 -29.39
N CYS A 527 1.45 -12.96 -28.22
CA CYS A 527 0.96 -11.59 -28.07
C CYS A 527 1.53 -10.92 -26.81
N ILE A 528 1.73 -9.62 -26.86
CA ILE A 528 2.09 -8.78 -25.72
C ILE A 528 1.28 -7.49 -25.74
N THR A 529 0.75 -7.11 -24.59
CA THR A 529 0.33 -5.74 -24.33
C THR A 529 1.40 -5.03 -23.50
N VAL A 530 1.85 -3.87 -23.97
CA VAL A 530 2.85 -3.05 -23.29
C VAL A 530 2.20 -1.82 -22.69
N ASP A 531 2.27 -1.75 -21.36
CA ASP A 531 1.57 -0.76 -20.55
C ASP A 531 2.48 0.42 -20.19
N PHE A 532 2.33 1.49 -20.96
CA PHE A 532 2.79 2.80 -20.56
C PHE A 532 1.94 3.34 -19.42
N LYS A 533 2.52 4.26 -18.67
CA LYS A 533 1.86 4.89 -17.54
C LYS A 533 2.18 6.37 -17.55
N GLY A 534 1.15 7.17 -17.41
CA GLY A 534 1.29 8.63 -17.46
C GLY A 534 1.92 9.11 -18.76
N ASN A 535 1.48 8.59 -19.91
CA ASN A 535 1.94 8.98 -21.24
C ASN A 535 3.44 8.78 -21.49
N ALA A 536 4.08 7.84 -20.77
CA ALA A 536 5.53 7.66 -20.77
C ALA A 536 6.30 8.93 -20.40
N GLU A 537 5.70 9.82 -19.61
CA GLU A 537 6.30 11.10 -19.24
C GLU A 537 7.46 10.84 -18.25
N PRO A 538 8.69 11.34 -18.53
CA PRO A 538 9.84 11.00 -17.70
C PRO A 538 9.73 11.45 -16.24
N GLN A 539 9.09 12.60 -15.95
CA GLN A 539 8.91 13.03 -14.57
C GLN A 539 7.91 12.15 -13.83
N PHE A 540 6.80 11.78 -14.47
CA PHE A 540 5.85 10.80 -13.97
C PHE A 540 6.54 9.46 -13.69
N SER A 541 7.33 8.98 -14.66
CA SER A 541 8.13 7.76 -14.58
C SER A 541 9.09 7.78 -13.39
N ARG A 542 9.81 8.87 -13.16
CA ARG A 542 10.71 8.98 -12.01
C ARG A 542 9.96 9.08 -10.68
N LYS A 543 8.90 9.89 -10.62
CA LYS A 543 8.21 10.25 -9.37
C LYS A 543 7.30 9.14 -8.87
N TYR A 544 6.47 8.58 -9.75
CA TYR A 544 5.38 7.68 -9.37
C TYR A 544 5.74 6.20 -9.61
N ILE A 545 6.56 5.92 -10.62
CA ILE A 545 6.95 4.57 -11.05
C ILE A 545 8.28 4.15 -10.37
N GLY A 546 9.29 5.04 -10.33
CA GLY A 546 10.60 4.74 -9.75
C GLY A 546 11.58 4.09 -10.72
N ILE A 547 11.43 4.35 -12.03
CA ILE A 547 12.44 4.12 -13.06
C ILE A 547 13.05 5.46 -13.51
N PRO A 548 14.36 5.51 -13.84
CA PRO A 548 15.03 6.75 -14.19
C PRO A 548 14.54 7.35 -15.50
N ASP A 549 14.19 6.48 -16.45
CA ASP A 549 13.83 6.83 -17.82
C ASP A 549 12.90 5.74 -18.40
N PRO A 550 11.78 6.10 -19.04
CA PRO A 550 10.94 5.18 -19.79
C PRO A 550 11.52 4.72 -21.14
N GLN A 551 12.64 5.30 -21.63
CA GLN A 551 13.28 4.95 -22.92
C GLN A 551 13.43 3.43 -23.17
N PRO A 552 13.82 2.59 -22.19
CA PRO A 552 13.93 1.14 -22.41
C PRO A 552 12.61 0.46 -22.83
N ILE A 553 11.45 1.05 -22.53
CA ILE A 553 10.14 0.56 -22.97
C ILE A 553 9.98 0.76 -24.48
N PHE A 554 10.38 1.93 -24.98
CA PHE A 554 10.40 2.23 -26.41
C PHE A 554 11.37 1.31 -27.16
N ASP A 555 12.56 1.09 -26.60
CA ASP A 555 13.56 0.21 -27.19
C ASP A 555 13.05 -1.24 -27.25
N THR A 556 12.39 -1.71 -26.19
CA THR A 556 11.74 -3.04 -26.16
C THR A 556 10.71 -3.18 -27.28
N LEU A 557 9.85 -2.19 -27.49
CA LEU A 557 8.86 -2.23 -28.57
C LEU A 557 9.51 -2.28 -29.96
N LYS A 558 10.54 -1.47 -30.21
CA LYS A 558 11.30 -1.52 -31.47
C LYS A 558 11.95 -2.89 -31.69
N GLU A 559 12.53 -3.46 -30.65
CA GLU A 559 13.17 -4.78 -30.70
C GLU A 559 12.15 -5.88 -31.01
N ILE A 560 10.99 -5.88 -30.33
CA ILE A 560 9.90 -6.83 -30.59
C ILE A 560 9.45 -6.73 -32.05
N HIS A 561 9.18 -5.52 -32.54
CA HIS A 561 8.72 -5.30 -33.91
C HIS A 561 9.73 -5.71 -34.97
N ARG A 562 11.02 -5.45 -34.73
CA ARG A 562 12.08 -5.76 -35.71
C ARG A 562 12.47 -7.23 -35.72
N LYS A 563 12.40 -7.92 -34.59
CA LYS A 563 13.02 -9.25 -34.42
C LYS A 563 12.03 -10.40 -34.26
N THR A 564 10.75 -10.10 -34.05
CA THR A 564 9.76 -11.13 -33.71
C THR A 564 8.50 -11.00 -34.55
N LYS A 565 7.62 -12.00 -34.46
CA LYS A 565 6.26 -11.96 -35.01
C LYS A 565 5.19 -11.79 -33.92
N ILE A 566 5.60 -11.36 -32.73
CA ILE A 566 4.70 -11.21 -31.58
C ILE A 566 3.73 -10.08 -31.91
N HIS A 567 2.43 -10.33 -31.75
CA HIS A 567 1.41 -9.28 -31.87
C HIS A 567 1.53 -8.30 -30.70
N VAL A 568 1.59 -7.01 -30.99
CA VAL A 568 1.72 -5.97 -29.97
C VAL A 568 0.45 -5.14 -29.90
N GLU A 569 -0.01 -4.85 -28.69
CA GLU A 569 -0.94 -3.75 -28.42
C GLU A 569 -0.35 -2.83 -27.36
N ILE A 570 -0.73 -1.56 -27.39
CA ILE A 570 -0.23 -0.56 -26.46
C ILE A 570 -1.35 -0.17 -25.50
N THR A 571 -1.04 -0.09 -24.21
CA THR A 571 -1.91 0.57 -23.23
C THR A 571 -1.20 1.74 -22.59
N ASP A 572 -1.98 2.74 -22.16
CA ASP A 572 -1.49 3.87 -21.39
C ASP A 572 -2.45 4.15 -20.23
N LEU A 573 -2.01 3.88 -19.01
CA LEU A 573 -2.75 4.23 -17.80
C LEU A 573 -2.60 5.73 -17.54
N VAL A 574 -3.64 6.49 -17.88
CA VAL A 574 -3.66 7.96 -17.75
C VAL A 574 -4.06 8.32 -16.33
N VAL A 575 -3.14 8.90 -15.55
CA VAL A 575 -3.40 9.32 -14.18
C VAL A 575 -3.73 10.81 -14.17
N PRO A 576 -4.90 11.25 -13.67
CA PRO A 576 -5.29 12.65 -13.77
C PRO A 576 -4.33 13.56 -12.99
N GLN A 577 -4.15 14.79 -13.48
CA GLN A 577 -3.30 15.86 -12.92
C GLN A 577 -1.79 15.63 -12.99
N VAL A 578 -1.33 14.37 -12.99
CA VAL A 578 0.10 14.03 -12.85
C VAL A 578 0.65 13.16 -13.97
N GLY A 579 -0.22 12.47 -14.70
CA GLY A 579 0.11 11.58 -15.82
C GLY A 579 -0.94 11.68 -16.93
N ASP A 580 -1.42 12.90 -17.20
CA ASP A 580 -2.41 13.22 -18.24
C ASP A 580 -1.98 14.38 -19.15
N ASN A 581 -0.66 14.56 -19.28
CA ASN A 581 -0.08 15.63 -20.08
C ASN A 581 -0.26 15.34 -21.59
N LEU A 582 -1.10 16.15 -22.24
CA LEU A 582 -1.47 15.98 -23.64
C LEU A 582 -0.28 16.09 -24.62
N GLU A 583 0.75 16.88 -24.31
CA GLU A 583 1.96 16.95 -25.16
C GLU A 583 2.78 15.65 -25.08
N SER A 584 2.83 15.03 -23.90
CA SER A 584 3.47 13.72 -23.72
C SER A 584 2.65 12.63 -24.41
N ALA A 585 1.32 12.68 -24.30
CA ALA A 585 0.42 11.79 -25.03
C ALA A 585 0.61 11.90 -26.55
N LYS A 586 0.75 13.13 -27.07
CA LYS A 586 1.03 13.40 -28.49
C LYS A 586 2.36 12.77 -28.92
N LYS A 587 3.43 12.92 -28.13
CA LYS A 587 4.73 12.31 -28.42
C LYS A 587 4.66 10.78 -28.43
N LEU A 588 3.98 10.18 -27.46
CA LEU A 588 3.77 8.73 -27.40
C LEU A 588 3.00 8.23 -28.63
N CYS A 589 1.89 8.89 -28.98
CA CYS A 589 1.10 8.52 -30.16
C CYS A 589 1.86 8.71 -31.47
N GLN A 590 2.67 9.78 -31.58
CA GLN A 590 3.50 10.04 -32.75
C GLN A 590 4.55 8.94 -32.92
N PHE A 591 5.23 8.57 -31.82
CA PHE A 591 6.15 7.45 -31.82
C PHE A 591 5.50 6.15 -32.31
N ILE A 592 4.29 5.85 -31.80
CA ILE A 592 3.57 4.63 -32.20
C ILE A 592 3.25 4.64 -33.69
N TYR A 593 2.77 5.76 -34.22
CA TYR A 593 2.48 5.92 -35.64
C TYR A 593 3.75 5.79 -36.49
N ASP A 594 4.83 6.44 -36.10
CA ASP A 594 6.09 6.48 -36.87
C ASP A 594 6.78 5.12 -36.92
N GLU A 595 6.80 4.36 -35.81
CA GLU A 595 7.50 3.08 -35.74
C GLU A 595 6.64 1.88 -36.16
N PHE A 596 5.31 1.92 -35.97
CA PHE A 596 4.43 0.76 -36.19
C PHE A 596 3.29 1.01 -37.19
N GLY A 597 3.09 2.25 -37.62
CA GLY A 597 2.04 2.62 -38.57
C GLY A 597 0.66 2.86 -37.93
N PRO A 598 -0.34 3.20 -38.78
CA PRO A 598 -1.65 3.66 -38.32
C PRO A 598 -2.50 2.57 -37.65
N ASP A 599 -2.21 1.29 -37.92
CA ASP A 599 -3.03 0.17 -37.46
C ASP A 599 -2.63 -0.38 -36.09
N MET A 600 -1.57 0.15 -35.46
CA MET A 600 -1.16 -0.26 -34.11
C MET A 600 -2.20 0.20 -33.06
N PRO A 601 -2.85 -0.73 -32.33
CA PRO A 601 -3.86 -0.37 -31.34
C PRO A 601 -3.26 0.31 -30.11
N ILE A 602 -3.91 1.39 -29.65
CA ILE A 602 -3.63 2.02 -28.36
C ILE A 602 -4.89 2.12 -27.50
N HIS A 603 -4.77 1.76 -26.22
CA HIS A 603 -5.84 1.86 -25.22
C HIS A 603 -5.46 2.87 -24.15
N PHE A 604 -6.23 3.97 -24.03
CA PHE A 604 -6.11 4.89 -22.91
C PHE A 604 -6.97 4.37 -21.76
N LEU A 605 -6.31 3.88 -20.72
CA LEU A 605 -6.97 3.24 -19.60
C LEU A 605 -7.34 4.28 -18.55
N ARG A 606 -8.60 4.22 -18.09
CA ARG A 606 -9.06 4.99 -16.94
C ARG A 606 -8.35 4.48 -15.69
N PHE A 607 -7.62 5.38 -15.03
CA PHE A 607 -7.10 5.16 -13.69
C PHE A 607 -8.25 5.09 -12.69
N HIS A 608 -8.18 4.11 -11.81
CA HIS A 608 -8.98 4.02 -10.61
C HIS A 608 -8.04 4.21 -9.41
N PRO A 609 -8.41 5.03 -8.41
CA PRO A 609 -7.59 5.25 -7.23
C PRO A 609 -7.41 3.96 -6.46
N ASP A 610 -6.17 3.48 -6.42
CA ASP A 610 -5.77 2.26 -5.74
C ASP A 610 -4.42 2.46 -5.05
N TYR A 611 -4.13 1.58 -4.10
CA TYR A 611 -2.89 1.56 -3.32
C TYR A 611 -2.63 2.88 -2.57
N LYS A 612 -1.84 3.80 -3.13
CA LYS A 612 -1.39 5.03 -2.45
C LYS A 612 -1.66 6.29 -3.26
N MET A 613 -2.40 6.16 -4.35
CA MET A 613 -2.88 7.30 -5.14
C MET A 613 -4.39 7.48 -4.96
N MET A 614 -4.87 7.21 -3.73
CA MET A 614 -6.26 7.40 -3.29
C MET A 614 -6.69 8.88 -3.24
N ASP A 615 -5.71 9.81 -3.20
CA ASP A 615 -5.95 11.26 -3.19
C ASP A 615 -6.29 11.81 -4.59
N PHE A 616 -6.12 11.00 -5.63
CA PHE A 616 -6.54 11.33 -6.99
C PHE A 616 -7.94 10.76 -7.22
N GLU A 617 -8.77 11.48 -7.96
CA GLU A 617 -10.02 10.92 -8.47
C GLU A 617 -9.74 9.94 -9.63
N PRO A 618 -10.68 9.05 -9.98
CA PRO A 618 -10.57 8.30 -11.22
C PRO A 618 -10.41 9.25 -12.42
N THR A 619 -9.66 8.85 -13.46
CA THR A 619 -9.44 9.74 -14.62
C THR A 619 -10.79 10.21 -15.17
N PRO A 620 -11.01 11.53 -15.34
CA PRO A 620 -12.20 12.03 -15.99
C PRO A 620 -12.29 11.45 -17.40
N ILE A 621 -13.49 11.01 -17.81
CA ILE A 621 -13.72 10.47 -19.16
C ILE A 621 -13.32 11.51 -20.21
N SER A 622 -13.61 12.80 -19.97
CA SER A 622 -13.22 13.91 -20.83
C SER A 622 -11.71 14.06 -21.01
N THR A 623 -10.89 13.67 -20.02
CA THR A 623 -9.43 13.62 -20.16
C THR A 623 -9.03 12.53 -21.13
N LEU A 624 -9.63 11.33 -21.02
CA LEU A 624 -9.37 10.22 -21.91
C LEU A 624 -9.84 10.51 -23.35
N GLU A 625 -11.00 11.15 -23.53
CA GLU A 625 -11.50 11.58 -24.84
C GLU A 625 -10.52 12.54 -25.56
N LYS A 626 -9.85 13.43 -24.81
CA LYS A 626 -8.79 14.28 -25.37
C LYS A 626 -7.58 13.46 -25.84
N HIS A 627 -7.15 12.46 -25.08
CA HIS A 627 -6.07 11.56 -25.48
C HIS A 627 -6.43 10.76 -26.75
N HIS A 628 -7.65 10.21 -26.79
CA HIS A 628 -8.19 9.57 -27.98
C HIS A 628 -8.18 10.53 -29.19
N THR A 629 -8.64 11.77 -29.01
CA THR A 629 -8.67 12.77 -30.08
C THR A 629 -7.27 13.04 -30.65
N ILE A 630 -6.25 13.13 -29.80
CA ILE A 630 -4.84 13.29 -30.21
C ILE A 630 -4.38 12.08 -31.03
N ALA A 631 -4.64 10.86 -30.57
CA ALA A 631 -4.29 9.65 -31.30
C ALA A 631 -4.95 9.63 -32.70
N LYS A 632 -6.23 10.01 -32.79
CA LYS A 632 -6.95 10.11 -34.08
C LYS A 632 -6.38 11.21 -34.98
N GLN A 633 -5.98 12.35 -34.43
CA GLN A 633 -5.38 13.46 -35.20
C GLN A 633 -4.01 13.10 -35.77
N ILE A 634 -3.21 12.31 -35.03
CA ILE A 634 -1.92 11.79 -35.50
C ILE A 634 -2.10 10.78 -36.63
N GLY A 635 -3.25 10.10 -36.68
CA GLY A 635 -3.59 9.15 -37.75
C GLY A 635 -3.70 7.70 -37.29
N LEU A 636 -3.65 7.42 -35.98
CA LEU A 636 -3.89 6.06 -35.48
C LEU A 636 -5.35 5.67 -35.74
N ASN A 637 -5.56 4.55 -36.43
CA ASN A 637 -6.87 4.02 -36.80
C ASN A 637 -7.63 3.51 -35.59
N TYR A 638 -6.93 2.86 -34.66
CA TYR A 638 -7.51 2.15 -33.53
C TYR A 638 -7.01 2.74 -32.21
N ALA A 639 -7.81 3.65 -31.65
CA ALA A 639 -7.61 4.22 -30.33
C ALA A 639 -8.85 3.92 -29.49
N TYR A 640 -8.65 3.44 -28.26
CA TYR A 640 -9.72 2.97 -27.39
C TYR A 640 -9.70 3.68 -26.05
N LEU A 641 -10.87 3.77 -25.41
CA LEU A 641 -10.95 4.05 -23.98
C LEU A 641 -11.20 2.75 -23.22
N GLY A 642 -10.27 2.38 -22.35
CA GLY A 642 -10.38 1.21 -21.48
C GLY A 642 -10.89 1.58 -20.09
N ASN A 643 -11.49 0.61 -19.39
CA ASN A 643 -12.09 0.79 -18.06
C ASN A 643 -13.25 1.82 -18.02
N VAL A 644 -13.96 2.00 -19.14
CA VAL A 644 -15.14 2.88 -19.27
C VAL A 644 -16.29 2.12 -19.93
N SER A 645 -16.83 1.11 -19.24
CA SER A 645 -17.84 0.20 -19.79
C SER A 645 -19.05 0.95 -20.36
N GLY A 646 -19.43 0.61 -21.60
CA GLY A 646 -20.55 1.22 -22.31
C GLY A 646 -20.19 2.48 -23.10
N HIS A 647 -18.94 2.94 -23.05
CA HIS A 647 -18.51 4.12 -23.78
C HIS A 647 -18.38 3.84 -25.28
N PRO A 648 -18.86 4.71 -26.20
CA PRO A 648 -18.77 4.46 -27.64
C PRO A 648 -17.34 4.17 -28.14
N LEU A 649 -16.33 4.77 -27.52
CA LEU A 649 -14.91 4.59 -27.87
C LEU A 649 -14.27 3.27 -27.37
N GLU A 650 -15.03 2.36 -26.76
CA GLU A 650 -14.57 0.98 -26.50
C GLU A 650 -14.82 0.04 -27.72
N ASN A 651 -15.61 0.50 -28.69
CA ASN A 651 -15.97 -0.23 -29.90
C ASN A 651 -14.89 -0.10 -30.99
N THR A 652 -14.69 -1.15 -31.79
CA THR A 652 -13.87 -1.03 -33.01
C THR A 652 -14.69 -0.41 -34.12
N HIS A 653 -14.22 0.68 -34.69
CA HIS A 653 -14.83 1.38 -35.82
C HIS A 653 -14.00 1.14 -37.09
N CYS A 654 -14.67 0.99 -38.22
CA CYS A 654 -13.99 0.89 -39.52
C CYS A 654 -13.26 2.22 -39.82
N PRO A 655 -11.94 2.20 -40.15
CA PRO A 655 -11.20 3.42 -40.44
C PRO A 655 -11.71 4.15 -41.69
N GLN A 656 -12.33 3.45 -42.64
CA GLN A 656 -12.88 4.04 -43.86
C GLN A 656 -14.30 4.58 -43.66
N CYS A 657 -15.28 3.72 -43.36
CA CYS A 657 -16.70 4.13 -43.32
C CYS A 657 -17.21 4.54 -41.93
N LYS A 658 -16.35 4.50 -40.90
CA LYS A 658 -16.61 4.90 -39.49
C LYS A 658 -17.73 4.14 -38.77
N LYS A 659 -18.38 3.16 -39.41
CA LYS A 659 -19.37 2.30 -38.77
C LYS A 659 -18.69 1.40 -37.72
N ILE A 660 -19.43 1.07 -36.65
CA ILE A 660 -19.01 0.08 -35.66
C ILE A 660 -18.92 -1.28 -36.35
N VAL A 661 -17.76 -1.91 -36.29
CA VAL A 661 -17.50 -3.25 -36.84
C VAL A 661 -17.33 -4.31 -35.76
N VAL A 662 -16.91 -3.92 -34.55
CA VAL A 662 -16.98 -4.77 -33.36
C VAL A 662 -17.61 -3.95 -32.23
N LYS A 663 -18.82 -4.35 -31.82
CA LYS A 663 -19.56 -3.72 -30.73
C LYS A 663 -19.23 -4.41 -29.42
N ARG A 664 -18.86 -3.65 -28.40
CA ARG A 664 -18.51 -4.12 -27.05
C ARG A 664 -19.36 -3.44 -25.98
N TYR A 665 -19.40 -4.08 -24.82
CA TYR A 665 -19.81 -3.48 -23.54
C TYR A 665 -18.83 -3.97 -22.48
N GLY A 666 -17.89 -3.12 -22.09
CA GLY A 666 -16.76 -3.56 -21.27
C GLY A 666 -15.96 -4.67 -21.98
N PHE A 667 -15.87 -5.85 -21.37
CA PHE A 667 -15.11 -6.98 -21.90
C PHE A 667 -15.91 -7.89 -22.86
N ASP A 668 -17.21 -7.66 -23.01
CA ASP A 668 -18.07 -8.52 -23.82
C ASP A 668 -18.26 -8.00 -25.24
N ILE A 669 -18.14 -8.91 -26.21
CA ILE A 669 -18.44 -8.63 -27.62
C ILE A 669 -19.95 -8.83 -27.84
N GLN A 670 -20.66 -7.73 -28.08
CA GLN A 670 -22.10 -7.73 -28.34
C GLN A 670 -22.45 -7.81 -29.83
N GLY A 671 -21.51 -7.47 -30.72
CA GLY A 671 -21.74 -7.50 -32.17
C GLY A 671 -20.44 -7.64 -32.95
N TRP A 672 -20.49 -8.42 -34.02
CA TRP A 672 -19.39 -8.68 -34.94
C TRP A 672 -19.88 -8.48 -36.37
N TYR A 673 -19.44 -7.41 -37.02
CA TYR A 673 -19.87 -7.00 -38.35
C TYR A 673 -18.71 -7.05 -39.35
N LEU A 674 -17.92 -8.12 -39.24
CA LEU A 674 -16.82 -8.45 -40.13
C LEU A 674 -17.09 -9.79 -40.81
N ASP A 675 -16.54 -9.96 -42.02
CA ASP A 675 -16.55 -11.25 -42.72
C ASP A 675 -15.49 -12.22 -42.15
N ASP A 676 -15.39 -13.42 -42.72
CA ASP A 676 -14.42 -14.44 -42.30
C ASP A 676 -12.96 -14.05 -42.51
N ASN A 677 -12.71 -12.98 -43.28
CA ASN A 677 -11.41 -12.40 -43.55
C ASN A 677 -11.19 -11.10 -42.77
N ASN A 678 -12.00 -10.79 -41.76
CA ASN A 678 -11.93 -9.54 -40.98
C ASN A 678 -12.11 -8.27 -41.84
N ASN A 679 -12.82 -8.34 -42.96
CA ASN A 679 -13.21 -7.16 -43.73
C ASN A 679 -14.53 -6.59 -43.22
N CYS A 680 -14.66 -5.28 -43.25
CA CYS A 680 -15.88 -4.56 -42.89
C CYS A 680 -17.06 -4.98 -43.79
N ASN A 681 -18.14 -5.50 -43.20
CA ASN A 681 -19.35 -5.89 -43.94
C ASN A 681 -20.07 -4.72 -44.63
N PHE A 682 -19.69 -3.47 -44.33
CA PHE A 682 -20.35 -2.29 -44.88
C PHE A 682 -19.62 -1.66 -46.07
N CYS A 683 -18.31 -1.84 -46.19
CA CYS A 683 -17.49 -1.18 -47.21
C CYS A 683 -16.28 -1.98 -47.70
N GLY A 684 -16.05 -3.18 -47.17
CA GLY A 684 -14.99 -4.09 -47.61
C GLY A 684 -13.58 -3.77 -47.07
N THR A 685 -13.39 -2.71 -46.29
CA THR A 685 -12.07 -2.39 -45.71
C THR A 685 -11.60 -3.50 -44.78
N LYS A 686 -10.37 -3.99 -44.98
CA LYS A 686 -9.71 -4.90 -44.05
C LYS A 686 -9.50 -4.22 -42.69
N ILE A 687 -9.93 -4.87 -41.62
CA ILE A 687 -9.68 -4.44 -40.24
C ILE A 687 -8.48 -5.23 -39.70
N ALA A 688 -7.57 -4.51 -39.04
CA ALA A 688 -6.29 -5.05 -38.55
C ALA A 688 -6.48 -5.90 -37.28
N ILE A 689 -7.19 -7.01 -37.40
CA ILE A 689 -7.38 -8.03 -36.36
C ILE A 689 -6.67 -9.30 -36.80
N ASP A 690 -5.81 -9.83 -35.93
CA ASP A 690 -5.20 -11.15 -36.07
C ASP A 690 -6.08 -12.22 -35.42
N GLY A 691 -6.27 -13.34 -36.11
CA GLY A 691 -7.19 -14.40 -35.75
C GLY A 691 -8.65 -14.12 -36.11
N LYS A 692 -9.55 -14.94 -35.54
CA LYS A 692 -11.00 -14.89 -35.75
C LYS A 692 -11.71 -14.76 -34.41
N LEU A 693 -12.98 -14.34 -34.42
CA LEU A 693 -13.83 -14.35 -33.24
C LEU A 693 -13.92 -15.78 -32.67
N SER A 694 -13.60 -15.95 -31.39
CA SER A 694 -13.75 -17.23 -30.70
C SER A 694 -15.20 -17.69 -30.73
N LYS A 695 -15.43 -18.98 -30.92
CA LYS A 695 -16.77 -19.59 -30.82
C LYS A 695 -17.35 -19.49 -29.40
N ASN A 696 -16.49 -19.29 -28.40
CA ASN A 696 -16.85 -19.25 -26.98
C ASN A 696 -17.14 -17.84 -26.45
N TYR A 697 -17.13 -16.80 -27.30
CA TYR A 697 -17.22 -15.40 -26.86
C TYR A 697 -18.49 -15.03 -26.07
N LYS A 698 -19.55 -15.85 -26.16
CA LYS A 698 -20.83 -15.68 -25.44
C LYS A 698 -20.93 -16.48 -24.13
N GLN A 699 -19.94 -17.31 -23.80
CA GLN A 699 -19.96 -18.10 -22.57
C GLN A 699 -19.63 -17.22 -21.35
N SER A 700 -19.80 -17.73 -20.13
CA SER A 700 -19.23 -17.07 -18.95
C SER A 700 -17.71 -17.20 -18.98
N ARG A 701 -17.00 -16.08 -18.95
CA ARG A 701 -15.53 -16.01 -19.17
C ARG A 701 -14.74 -15.57 -17.93
N PHE A 702 -15.40 -15.51 -16.77
CA PHE A 702 -14.78 -15.16 -15.49
C PHE A 702 -14.83 -16.35 -14.53
N GLN A 703 -13.65 -16.86 -14.16
CA GLN A 703 -13.55 -17.94 -13.19
C GLN A 703 -12.32 -17.77 -12.32
N PHE A 704 -12.51 -17.79 -11.00
CA PHE A 704 -11.41 -17.96 -10.05
C PHE A 704 -11.00 -19.44 -10.02
N VAL A 705 -9.71 -19.72 -10.16
CA VAL A 705 -9.19 -21.10 -10.17
C VAL A 705 -8.28 -21.35 -8.97
N LEU A 706 -7.37 -20.41 -8.67
CA LEU A 706 -6.35 -20.55 -7.62
C LEU A 706 -6.07 -19.24 -6.88
#